data_AF-A0A380U3R9-F1
#
_entry.id   AF-A0A380U3R9-F1
#
_cell.length_a   1.000
_cell.length_b   1.000
_cell.length_c   1.000
_cell.angle_alpha   90.00
_cell.angle_beta   90.00
_cell.angle_gamma   90.00
#
_symmetry.space_group_name_H-M   'P 1'
#
loop_
_entity.id
_entity.type
_entity.pdbx_description
1 polymer ?
#
loop_
_entity_poly.entity_id
_entity_poly.type
_entity_poly.pdbx_seq_one_letter_code
_entity_poly.pdbx_strand_id
1 'polypeptide(L)'
;MNKIRFYDDQLAKASVFNDWIILAGQDAHKAYYRWNNAMSRSEAGKGERWALIRDSFKLGNDMIPCLLDSKDLGQLDRLLLAPAAQRFIKIFQVGELPTLAKDKDDFRTRVLMNLAEHCPNLTAVEWLDEGFNTENLTSEYQRIKNGQHATAELLEQRTLNPEDDTAPRVEMRKRGGLKGLYYVTTRIVDGEKVESEKWLSDFVEVIGLGKGESEHFIILQKEKQERPLVMPLKDIGERDGWQYLKRNDVTVTTKQALRAELADYLQFKSRTAKQYYITDKTGWNEDLTAFTLPNGETLGQPQTPTIFRNLTQNIEGYRVSGTTANWVENIGRYCVGNPSMMLSVGVALSAPLLKPLEADGYGVHLYEDSTFGKTTALNIAASIYGHPRETRTAWNATPLALQNEAFSRNGLFMPLDEISEASPKAVAQTAYSLFNGQGKLQGAKEGGNRKSIKWLVANLSTGEEGLESYLKQQGIKVNAGQLVRLLNIPMKRATEFHGLVDGKTHADALNANVMRYFGAVGVDWLTYLVQAEKSALRALYDKVKQSRLKSLPDNSEPQIKRVMADRFALIETALLLAKDILQWTEQDISNAITANFNEWVNAYGWHSKKHTQIIEQVNGWLLVNADTRFEEFPPDGTQKPISNKAGYRLVEDDRYFVFKSVFEDEALQGQTKEVALPVLVKAGILHKGEGNGYAYLQRMPRKINPKRTRAYLVEILNEDSEV
;
A
#
# COMPACT_ATOMS: atom_id res chain seq x y z
N MET A 1 -43.26 3.27 15.95
CA MET A 1 -42.72 3.08 17.31
C MET A 1 -43.62 3.83 18.27
N ASN A 2 -43.94 3.26 19.44
CA ASN A 2 -44.79 3.96 20.40
C ASN A 2 -43.98 5.09 21.05
N LYS A 3 -44.60 6.23 21.32
CA LYS A 3 -43.92 7.34 21.99
C LYS A 3 -44.15 7.24 23.50
N ILE A 4 -43.13 7.57 24.29
CA ILE A 4 -43.28 7.72 25.73
C ILE A 4 -44.35 8.77 26.06
N ARG A 5 -45.01 8.64 27.21
CA ARG A 5 -46.04 9.59 27.62
C ARG A 5 -45.47 11.02 27.71
N PHE A 6 -46.24 11.99 27.21
CA PHE A 6 -45.89 13.42 27.09
C PHE A 6 -44.76 13.76 26.12
N TYR A 7 -44.34 12.81 25.27
CA TYR A 7 -43.35 13.07 24.24
C TYR A 7 -43.73 14.23 23.31
N ASP A 8 -44.95 14.21 22.76
CA ASP A 8 -45.37 15.24 21.80
C ASP A 8 -45.62 16.61 22.48
N ASP A 9 -46.06 16.59 23.73
CA ASP A 9 -46.26 17.80 24.54
C ASP A 9 -44.92 18.47 24.89
N GLN A 10 -43.89 17.68 25.20
CA GLN A 10 -42.54 18.19 25.40
C GLN A 10 -41.90 18.63 24.08
N LEU A 11 -42.06 17.86 22.99
CA LEU A 11 -41.52 18.18 21.66
C LEU A 11 -42.03 19.52 21.13
N ALA A 12 -43.30 19.85 21.38
CA ALA A 12 -43.89 21.12 20.96
C ALA A 12 -43.21 22.35 21.60
N LYS A 13 -42.47 22.17 22.70
CA LYS A 13 -41.82 23.25 23.47
C LYS A 13 -40.30 23.09 23.58
N ALA A 14 -39.76 21.92 23.25
CA ALA A 14 -38.34 21.63 23.36
C ALA A 14 -37.55 22.14 22.14
N SER A 15 -36.35 22.65 22.42
CA SER A 15 -35.32 22.91 21.42
C SER A 15 -34.22 21.86 21.55
N VAL A 16 -33.54 21.52 20.46
CA VAL A 16 -32.39 20.60 20.47
C VAL A 16 -31.23 21.08 21.37
N PHE A 17 -31.23 22.36 21.75
CA PHE A 17 -30.23 22.99 22.62
C PHE A 17 -30.63 23.05 24.11
N ASN A 18 -31.88 22.70 24.45
CA ASN A 18 -32.35 22.64 25.83
C ASN A 18 -32.36 21.20 26.32
N ASP A 19 -32.32 21.00 27.64
CA ASP A 19 -32.41 19.66 28.23
C ASP A 19 -33.78 19.02 27.93
N TRP A 20 -33.76 17.81 27.40
CA TRP A 20 -34.95 16.97 27.31
C TRP A 20 -35.11 16.19 28.61
N ILE A 21 -36.25 16.35 29.27
CA ILE A 21 -36.48 15.90 30.64
C ILE A 21 -37.30 14.62 30.65
N ILE A 22 -36.80 13.61 31.35
CA ILE A 22 -37.50 12.35 31.59
C ILE A 22 -37.59 12.12 33.10
N LEU A 23 -38.79 11.87 33.63
CA LEU A 23 -38.98 11.34 34.98
C LEU A 23 -39.08 9.81 34.87
N ALA A 24 -38.17 9.09 35.53
CA ALA A 24 -38.07 7.64 35.44
C ALA A 24 -38.13 6.97 36.81
N GLY A 25 -38.98 5.95 36.95
CA GLY A 25 -39.12 5.18 38.19
C GLY A 25 -40.57 4.85 38.54
N GLN A 26 -40.77 4.02 39.57
CA GLN A 26 -42.10 3.56 39.97
C GLN A 26 -43.05 4.72 40.35
N ASP A 27 -42.51 5.85 40.80
CA ASP A 27 -43.29 7.03 41.21
C ASP A 27 -43.28 8.16 40.17
N ALA A 28 -42.82 7.92 38.93
CA ALA A 28 -42.81 8.95 37.87
C ALA A 28 -44.17 9.61 37.64
N HIS A 29 -45.23 8.82 37.70
CA HIS A 29 -46.60 9.33 37.64
C HIS A 29 -46.93 10.23 38.85
N LYS A 30 -46.65 9.76 40.08
CA LYS A 30 -46.96 10.52 41.30
C LYS A 30 -46.13 11.80 41.42
N ALA A 31 -44.93 11.79 40.88
CA ALA A 31 -44.05 12.94 40.89
C ALA A 31 -44.62 14.12 40.07
N TYR A 32 -45.32 13.82 38.97
CA TYR A 32 -45.85 14.84 38.06
C TYR A 32 -47.28 15.30 38.37
N TYR A 33 -48.11 14.45 38.98
CA TYR A 33 -49.52 14.74 39.27
C TYR A 33 -49.79 15.02 40.76
N ARG A 34 -50.70 15.94 41.06
CA ARG A 34 -51.20 16.20 42.42
C ARG A 34 -52.32 15.19 42.74
N TRP A 35 -51.98 14.11 43.46
CA TRP A 35 -52.84 13.04 44.01
C TRP A 35 -52.99 11.74 43.20
N ASN A 36 -52.98 10.61 43.93
CA ASN A 36 -52.66 9.27 43.42
C ASN A 36 -53.69 8.56 42.53
N ASN A 37 -54.91 9.07 42.31
CA ASN A 37 -55.98 8.22 41.76
C ASN A 37 -56.84 8.76 40.59
N ALA A 38 -56.48 9.88 39.95
CA ALA A 38 -57.13 10.23 38.69
C ALA A 38 -56.15 10.95 37.75
N MET A 39 -55.92 10.37 36.56
CA MET A 39 -55.18 10.98 35.44
C MET A 39 -55.97 12.15 34.83
N SER A 40 -56.32 13.16 35.62
CA SER A 40 -56.96 14.37 35.13
C SER A 40 -55.90 15.31 34.57
N ARG A 41 -56.05 15.76 33.32
CA ARG A 41 -55.18 16.77 32.70
C ARG A 41 -55.06 18.05 33.53
N SER A 42 -56.07 18.36 34.36
CA SER A 42 -56.06 19.53 35.25
C SER A 42 -55.08 19.43 36.42
N GLU A 43 -54.63 18.23 36.78
CA GLU A 43 -53.68 18.00 37.90
C GLU A 43 -52.25 17.66 37.44
N ALA A 44 -52.02 17.58 36.12
CA ALA A 44 -50.69 17.42 35.53
C ALA A 44 -49.81 18.64 35.80
N GLY A 45 -48.54 18.42 36.17
CA GLY A 45 -47.58 19.48 36.45
C GLY A 45 -47.71 20.13 37.83
N LYS A 46 -48.64 19.65 38.68
CA LYS A 46 -48.86 20.15 40.05
C LYS A 46 -48.31 19.22 41.14
N GLY A 47 -47.58 18.15 40.78
CA GLY A 47 -46.95 17.26 41.74
C GLY A 47 -45.85 17.95 42.56
N GLU A 48 -45.77 17.67 43.86
CA GLU A 48 -44.82 18.30 44.78
C GLU A 48 -43.36 17.99 44.39
N ARG A 49 -43.09 16.75 43.98
CA ARG A 49 -41.76 16.34 43.52
C ARG A 49 -41.35 17.01 42.22
N TRP A 50 -42.27 17.17 41.27
CA TRP A 50 -42.02 17.92 40.04
C TRP A 50 -41.80 19.41 40.31
N ALA A 51 -42.54 20.03 41.24
CA ALA A 51 -42.30 21.40 41.66
C ALA A 51 -40.88 21.58 42.23
N LEU A 52 -40.43 20.65 43.08
CA LEU A 52 -39.07 20.64 43.62
C LEU A 52 -38.00 20.53 42.50
N ILE A 53 -38.18 19.63 41.54
CA ILE A 53 -37.27 19.47 40.39
C ILE A 53 -37.23 20.75 39.55
N ARG A 54 -38.41 21.30 39.21
CA ARG A 54 -38.53 22.51 38.40
C ARG A 54 -37.81 23.68 39.06
N ASP A 55 -38.01 23.87 40.36
CA ASP A 55 -37.41 24.98 41.10
C ASP A 55 -35.89 24.79 41.27
N SER A 56 -35.44 23.57 41.58
CA SER A 56 -34.02 23.25 41.79
C SER A 56 -33.18 23.41 40.52
N PHE A 57 -33.76 23.10 39.36
CA PHE A 57 -33.09 23.18 38.05
C PHE A 57 -33.51 24.39 37.22
N LYS A 58 -34.28 25.32 37.81
CA LYS A 58 -34.79 26.55 37.17
C LYS A 58 -35.45 26.29 35.81
N LEU A 59 -36.22 25.19 35.73
CA LEU A 59 -36.93 24.82 34.51
C LEU A 59 -38.13 25.76 34.31
N GLY A 60 -38.47 26.06 33.05
CA GLY A 60 -39.60 26.94 32.72
C GLY A 60 -40.94 26.42 33.27
N ASN A 61 -41.84 27.35 33.63
CA ASN A 61 -43.16 27.00 34.18
C ASN A 61 -44.04 26.21 33.20
N ASP A 62 -43.72 26.26 31.91
CA ASP A 62 -44.40 25.58 30.82
C ASP A 62 -43.72 24.26 30.40
N MET A 63 -42.62 23.87 31.06
CA MET A 63 -41.89 22.63 30.81
C MET A 63 -42.72 21.40 31.20
N ILE A 64 -42.78 20.43 30.30
CA ILE A 64 -43.51 19.18 30.46
C ILE A 64 -42.51 18.04 30.32
N PRO A 65 -42.25 17.21 31.35
CA PRO A 65 -41.34 16.09 31.26
C PRO A 65 -42.02 14.87 30.64
N CYS A 66 -41.24 14.01 29.99
CA CYS A 66 -41.67 12.67 29.61
C CYS A 66 -41.73 11.78 30.84
N LEU A 67 -42.69 10.86 30.90
CA LEU A 67 -42.84 9.95 32.03
C LEU A 67 -42.52 8.52 31.61
N LEU A 68 -41.53 7.91 32.27
CA LEU A 68 -41.17 6.51 32.12
C LEU A 68 -41.50 5.77 33.43
N ASP A 69 -42.71 5.21 33.49
CA ASP A 69 -43.20 4.51 34.69
C ASP A 69 -43.14 2.98 34.57
N SER A 70 -43.55 2.27 35.61
CA SER A 70 -43.46 0.82 35.66
C SER A 70 -44.34 0.09 34.63
N LYS A 71 -45.31 0.75 34.01
CA LYS A 71 -46.16 0.17 32.95
C LYS A 71 -45.45 0.17 31.59
N ASP A 72 -44.45 1.03 31.42
CA ASP A 72 -43.70 1.21 30.17
C ASP A 72 -42.50 0.25 30.05
N LEU A 73 -42.08 -0.38 31.15
CA LEU A 73 -40.91 -1.28 31.24
C LEU A 73 -40.93 -2.46 30.28
N GLY A 74 -42.08 -3.12 30.16
CA GLY A 74 -42.26 -4.30 29.32
C GLY A 74 -42.21 -3.98 27.82
N GLN A 75 -42.21 -2.69 27.47
CA GLN A 75 -42.20 -2.20 26.10
C GLN A 75 -41.08 -1.18 25.86
N LEU A 76 -40.11 -1.04 26.77
CA LEU A 76 -39.04 -0.03 26.70
C LEU A 76 -38.30 -0.06 25.36
N ASP A 77 -38.02 -1.27 24.85
CA ASP A 77 -37.32 -1.48 23.57
C ASP A 77 -38.18 -1.10 22.34
N ARG A 78 -39.48 -0.82 22.53
CA ARG A 78 -40.45 -0.43 21.50
C ARG A 78 -40.93 1.02 21.66
N LEU A 79 -40.36 1.76 22.60
CA LEU A 79 -40.70 3.15 22.91
C LEU A 79 -39.66 4.13 22.35
N LEU A 80 -40.11 5.30 21.92
CA LEU A 80 -39.26 6.46 21.65
C LEU A 80 -39.21 7.33 22.89
N LEU A 81 -38.03 7.43 23.52
CA LEU A 81 -37.82 8.20 24.75
C LEU A 81 -37.53 9.69 24.49
N ALA A 82 -36.86 10.00 23.38
CA ALA A 82 -36.52 11.36 22.98
C ALA A 82 -36.42 11.48 21.43
N PRO A 83 -36.44 12.70 20.88
CA PRO A 83 -36.26 12.92 19.45
C PRO A 83 -34.84 12.63 18.97
N ALA A 84 -34.71 12.09 17.76
CA ALA A 84 -33.40 11.75 17.18
C ALA A 84 -32.43 12.94 17.06
N ALA A 85 -32.96 14.16 16.96
CA ALA A 85 -32.18 15.40 16.85
C ALA A 85 -31.75 15.98 18.20
N GLN A 86 -32.22 15.41 19.32
CA GLN A 86 -31.95 15.93 20.66
C GLN A 86 -30.47 15.78 21.03
N ARG A 87 -29.90 16.80 21.69
CA ARG A 87 -28.48 16.82 22.07
C ARG A 87 -28.23 16.61 23.57
N PHE A 88 -29.19 17.00 24.41
CA PHE A 88 -29.04 16.95 25.87
C PHE A 88 -30.27 16.28 26.48
N ILE A 89 -30.04 15.29 27.35
CA ILE A 89 -31.10 14.61 28.11
C ILE A 89 -30.74 14.60 29.59
N LYS A 90 -31.72 14.94 30.43
CA LYS A 90 -31.68 14.77 31.89
C LYS A 90 -32.77 13.80 32.34
N ILE A 91 -32.36 12.76 33.05
CA ILE A 91 -33.25 11.73 33.57
C ILE A 91 -33.28 11.85 35.08
N PHE A 92 -34.47 12.14 35.64
CA PHE A 92 -34.68 12.25 37.08
C PHE A 92 -35.30 10.97 37.60
N GLN A 93 -34.59 10.31 38.51
CA GLN A 93 -35.10 9.17 39.24
C GLN A 93 -36.15 9.62 40.26
N VAL A 94 -37.30 8.95 40.24
CA VAL A 94 -38.43 9.20 41.12
C VAL A 94 -39.08 7.89 41.54
N GLY A 95 -38.91 7.55 42.82
CA GLY A 95 -39.20 6.24 43.37
C GLY A 95 -38.10 5.22 43.06
N GLU A 96 -38.34 3.97 43.48
CA GLU A 96 -37.46 2.86 43.15
C GLU A 96 -37.44 2.60 41.64
N LEU A 97 -36.26 2.21 41.11
CA LEU A 97 -36.16 1.75 39.74
C LEU A 97 -36.79 0.35 39.64
N PRO A 98 -37.68 0.11 38.66
CA PRO A 98 -38.29 -1.20 38.55
C PRO A 98 -37.26 -2.27 38.13
N THR A 99 -37.17 -3.35 38.90
CA THR A 99 -36.31 -4.50 38.58
C THR A 99 -37.13 -5.67 38.06
N LEU A 100 -36.82 -6.16 36.86
CA LEU A 100 -37.14 -7.53 36.46
C LEU A 100 -36.10 -8.43 37.15
N ALA A 101 -36.51 -9.15 38.21
CA ALA A 101 -35.77 -10.18 38.93
C ALA A 101 -34.22 -10.05 39.02
N LYS A 102 -33.73 -9.75 40.22
CA LYS A 102 -32.34 -9.90 40.74
C LYS A 102 -31.23 -8.94 40.29
N ASP A 103 -31.41 -8.04 39.33
CA ASP A 103 -30.37 -7.02 39.05
C ASP A 103 -30.93 -5.60 39.00
N LYS A 104 -30.34 -4.69 39.79
CA LYS A 104 -30.74 -3.27 39.85
C LYS A 104 -30.23 -2.44 38.66
N ASP A 105 -29.28 -2.98 37.89
CA ASP A 105 -28.62 -2.28 36.76
C ASP A 105 -29.31 -2.51 35.40
N ASP A 106 -30.31 -3.40 35.29
CA ASP A 106 -30.99 -3.75 34.02
C ASP A 106 -31.78 -2.57 33.42
N PHE A 107 -32.36 -1.68 34.26
CA PHE A 107 -33.22 -0.61 33.77
C PHE A 107 -32.45 0.57 33.15
N ARG A 108 -31.38 1.04 33.81
CA ARG A 108 -30.57 2.17 33.32
C ARG A 108 -29.90 1.82 31.99
N THR A 109 -29.32 0.63 31.91
CA THR A 109 -28.69 0.14 30.67
C THR A 109 -29.68 0.05 29.52
N ARG A 110 -30.91 -0.46 29.74
CA ARG A 110 -31.93 -0.53 28.69
C ARG A 110 -32.40 0.85 28.22
N VAL A 111 -32.50 1.83 29.12
CA VAL A 111 -32.76 3.23 28.75
C VAL A 111 -31.64 3.76 27.86
N LEU A 112 -30.37 3.55 28.23
CA LEU A 112 -29.23 3.99 27.43
C LEU A 112 -29.14 3.27 26.07
N MET A 113 -29.49 1.98 26.00
CA MET A 113 -29.57 1.23 24.73
C MET A 113 -30.63 1.80 23.81
N ASN A 114 -31.83 2.07 24.33
CA ASN A 114 -32.89 2.72 23.55
C ASN A 114 -32.44 4.11 23.03
N LEU A 115 -31.80 4.91 23.89
CA LEU A 115 -31.27 6.22 23.49
C LEU A 115 -30.15 6.09 22.44
N ALA A 116 -29.27 5.09 22.55
CA ALA A 116 -28.21 4.85 21.56
C ALA A 116 -28.78 4.43 20.20
N GLU A 117 -29.85 3.65 20.19
CA GLU A 117 -30.51 3.20 18.97
C GLU A 117 -31.29 4.33 18.28
N HIS A 118 -32.00 5.17 19.03
CA HIS A 118 -32.96 6.13 18.46
C HIS A 118 -32.53 7.60 18.52
N CYS A 119 -31.53 7.94 19.33
CA CYS A 119 -31.08 9.32 19.54
C CYS A 119 -29.58 9.47 19.26
N PRO A 120 -29.12 9.37 18.00
CA PRO A 120 -27.68 9.35 17.68
C PRO A 120 -26.97 10.69 17.92
N ASN A 121 -27.70 11.80 18.09
CA ASN A 121 -27.10 13.14 18.19
C ASN A 121 -26.86 13.61 19.65
N LEU A 122 -27.00 12.73 20.63
CA LEU A 122 -26.79 13.09 22.02
C LEU A 122 -25.32 13.41 22.30
N THR A 123 -25.10 14.59 22.87
CA THR A 123 -23.82 15.07 23.36
C THR A 123 -23.70 15.03 24.87
N ALA A 124 -24.82 14.99 25.60
CA ALA A 124 -24.81 14.73 27.04
C ALA A 124 -26.05 13.94 27.49
N VAL A 125 -25.82 12.97 28.38
CA VAL A 125 -26.87 12.24 29.10
C VAL A 125 -26.54 12.26 30.59
N GLU A 126 -27.42 12.87 31.39
CA GLU A 126 -27.25 12.97 32.84
C GLU A 126 -28.37 12.22 33.56
N TRP A 127 -27.99 11.48 34.60
CA TRP A 127 -28.91 10.78 35.48
C TRP A 127 -28.86 11.40 36.86
N LEU A 128 -30.01 11.78 37.40
CA LEU A 128 -30.12 12.42 38.70
C LEU A 128 -30.89 11.50 39.64
N ASP A 129 -30.30 11.15 40.77
CA ASP A 129 -30.95 10.32 41.79
C ASP A 129 -32.02 11.11 42.59
N GLU A 130 -32.64 10.47 43.59
CA GLU A 130 -33.64 11.15 44.42
C GLU A 130 -33.08 12.32 45.27
N GLY A 131 -31.77 12.34 45.51
CA GLY A 131 -31.06 13.43 46.18
C GLY A 131 -30.55 14.52 45.24
N PHE A 132 -30.82 14.41 43.93
CA PHE A 132 -30.25 15.26 42.88
C PHE A 132 -28.73 15.15 42.73
N ASN A 133 -28.13 14.03 43.14
CA ASN A 133 -26.76 13.74 42.76
C ASN A 133 -26.73 13.40 41.27
N THR A 134 -25.91 14.13 40.52
CA THR A 134 -25.80 13.98 39.07
C THR A 134 -24.70 12.98 38.73
N GLU A 135 -25.07 11.97 37.95
CA GLU A 135 -24.18 11.02 37.31
C GLU A 135 -24.15 11.28 35.79
N ASN A 136 -22.96 11.45 35.22
CA ASN A 136 -22.80 11.69 33.79
C ASN A 136 -22.63 10.36 33.04
N LEU A 137 -23.64 9.98 32.26
CA LEU A 137 -23.69 8.72 31.51
C LEU A 137 -23.26 8.87 30.05
N THR A 138 -22.73 10.03 29.65
CA THR A 138 -22.37 10.32 28.26
C THR A 138 -21.33 9.35 27.71
N SER A 139 -20.29 9.04 28.48
CA SER A 139 -19.25 8.08 28.06
C SER A 139 -19.77 6.64 27.97
N GLU A 140 -20.78 6.28 28.75
CA GLU A 140 -21.44 4.97 28.65
C GLU A 140 -22.35 4.90 27.43
N TYR A 141 -23.18 5.93 27.21
CA TYR A 141 -23.96 6.09 25.97
C TYR A 141 -23.08 6.02 24.71
N GLN A 142 -21.95 6.73 24.67
CA GLN A 142 -21.04 6.69 23.50
C GLN A 142 -20.43 5.30 23.29
N ARG A 143 -20.11 4.57 24.37
CA ARG A 143 -19.66 3.18 24.29
C ARG A 143 -20.77 2.26 23.74
N ILE A 144 -22.01 2.42 24.18
CA ILE A 144 -23.18 1.66 23.68
C ILE A 144 -23.40 1.95 22.19
N LYS A 145 -23.46 3.23 21.82
CA LYS A 145 -23.68 3.70 20.45
C LYS A 145 -22.60 3.21 19.47
N ASN A 146 -21.35 3.17 19.91
CA ASN A 146 -20.21 2.71 19.09
C ASN A 146 -20.05 1.18 19.09
N GLY A 147 -21.04 0.42 19.59
CA GLY A 147 -21.02 -1.04 19.60
C GLY A 147 -19.99 -1.64 20.54
N GLN A 148 -19.47 -0.87 21.51
CA GLN A 148 -18.48 -1.30 22.50
C GLN A 148 -19.13 -1.82 23.80
N HIS A 149 -20.44 -2.09 23.79
CA HIS A 149 -21.10 -2.67 24.94
C HIS A 149 -20.97 -4.19 24.97
N ALA A 150 -20.43 -4.71 26.06
CA ALA A 150 -20.44 -6.11 26.47
C ALA A 150 -21.87 -6.65 26.80
N THR A 151 -22.94 -6.02 26.30
CA THR A 151 -24.32 -6.41 26.58
C THR A 151 -25.03 -7.12 25.44
N ALA A 152 -24.39 -7.30 24.27
CA ALA A 152 -24.79 -8.38 23.36
C ALA A 152 -24.49 -9.76 23.97
N GLU A 153 -23.46 -9.87 24.83
CA GLU A 153 -23.19 -11.08 25.63
C GLU A 153 -24.28 -11.36 26.69
N LEU A 154 -25.00 -10.35 27.17
CA LEU A 154 -26.09 -10.52 28.15
C LEU A 154 -27.45 -10.81 27.50
N LEU A 155 -27.68 -10.34 26.27
CA LEU A 155 -28.91 -10.62 25.51
C LEU A 155 -28.84 -11.96 24.77
N GLU A 156 -27.69 -12.38 24.24
CA GLU A 156 -27.54 -13.71 23.62
C GLU A 156 -27.36 -14.85 24.63
N GLN A 157 -26.90 -14.58 25.86
CA GLN A 157 -26.99 -15.57 26.95
C GLN A 157 -28.44 -15.80 27.42
N ARG A 158 -29.38 -14.89 27.11
CA ARG A 158 -30.81 -15.03 27.49
C ARG A 158 -31.67 -15.72 26.43
N THR A 159 -31.17 -15.95 25.22
CA THR A 159 -31.87 -16.77 24.20
C THR A 159 -31.61 -18.28 24.35
N LEU A 160 -30.68 -18.66 25.23
CA LEU A 160 -30.63 -20.00 25.82
C LEU A 160 -31.33 -19.90 27.19
N ASN A 161 -32.40 -20.67 27.38
CA ASN A 161 -33.24 -20.70 28.57
C ASN A 161 -32.49 -20.40 29.88
N PRO A 162 -32.98 -19.49 30.75
CA PRO A 162 -32.48 -19.31 32.12
C PRO A 162 -32.74 -20.51 33.08
N GLU A 163 -33.02 -21.70 32.54
CA GLU A 163 -33.39 -22.88 33.32
C GLU A 163 -32.32 -23.98 33.37
N ASP A 164 -31.16 -23.85 32.72
CA ASP A 164 -30.18 -24.93 32.69
C ASP A 164 -28.74 -24.53 33.06
N ASP A 165 -28.55 -24.17 34.33
CA ASP A 165 -27.22 -23.97 34.98
C ASP A 165 -26.43 -25.30 35.15
N THR A 166 -26.83 -26.35 34.42
CA THR A 166 -26.17 -27.66 34.40
C THR A 166 -25.56 -28.05 33.06
N ALA A 167 -25.84 -27.27 32.01
CA ALA A 167 -25.30 -27.53 30.68
C ALA A 167 -23.75 -27.54 30.68
N PRO A 168 -23.11 -28.51 30.00
CA PRO A 168 -21.67 -28.51 29.80
C PRO A 168 -21.23 -27.22 29.09
N ARG A 169 -20.14 -26.62 29.57
CA ARG A 169 -19.64 -25.35 29.04
C ARG A 169 -18.12 -25.30 29.08
N VAL A 170 -17.55 -24.43 28.24
CA VAL A 170 -16.13 -24.10 28.27
C VAL A 170 -15.97 -22.70 28.85
N GLU A 171 -15.14 -22.57 29.87
CA GLU A 171 -14.87 -21.29 30.53
C GLU A 171 -13.40 -21.15 30.92
N MET A 172 -12.99 -19.90 31.14
CA MET A 172 -11.67 -19.57 31.64
C MET A 172 -11.61 -19.78 33.16
N ARG A 173 -10.64 -20.56 33.63
CA ARG A 173 -10.34 -20.71 35.07
C ARG A 173 -8.88 -20.44 35.35
N LYS A 174 -8.59 -20.01 36.58
CA LYS A 174 -7.24 -19.89 37.13
C LYS A 174 -6.94 -21.07 38.04
N ARG A 175 -5.84 -21.78 37.77
CA ARG A 175 -5.30 -22.87 38.63
C ARG A 175 -3.81 -22.67 38.80
N GLY A 176 -3.33 -22.62 40.05
CA GLY A 176 -1.91 -22.40 40.33
C GLY A 176 -1.35 -21.09 39.76
N GLY A 177 -2.19 -20.06 39.58
CA GLY A 177 -1.81 -18.78 38.98
C GLY A 177 -1.82 -18.73 37.44
N LEU A 178 -2.08 -19.85 36.76
CA LEU A 178 -2.15 -19.93 35.31
C LEU A 178 -3.61 -19.88 34.83
N LYS A 179 -3.89 -19.08 33.79
CA LYS A 179 -5.19 -19.07 33.10
C LYS A 179 -5.24 -20.22 32.08
N GLY A 180 -6.34 -20.97 32.09
CA GLY A 180 -6.60 -22.02 31.10
C GLY A 180 -8.08 -22.07 30.70
N LEU A 181 -8.36 -22.71 29.57
CA LEU A 181 -9.72 -23.08 29.18
C LEU A 181 -10.04 -24.47 29.75
N TYR A 182 -11.18 -24.57 30.42
CA TYR A 182 -11.64 -25.80 31.05
C TYR A 182 -13.04 -26.15 30.54
N TYR A 183 -13.24 -27.43 30.24
CA TYR A 183 -14.56 -28.01 30.02
C TYR A 183 -15.16 -28.36 31.38
N VAL A 184 -16.29 -27.75 31.70
CA VAL A 184 -16.97 -27.84 32.98
C VAL A 184 -18.32 -28.52 32.78
N THR A 185 -18.58 -29.54 33.57
CA THR A 185 -19.89 -30.20 33.65
C THR A 185 -20.40 -30.09 35.07
N THR A 186 -21.65 -29.67 35.25
CA THR A 186 -22.29 -29.60 36.57
C THR A 186 -23.20 -30.81 36.74
N ARG A 187 -23.19 -31.42 37.93
CA ARG A 187 -24.16 -32.44 38.34
C ARG A 187 -24.79 -32.02 39.66
N ILE A 188 -26.06 -32.37 39.86
CA ILE A 188 -26.73 -32.17 41.14
C ILE A 188 -26.60 -33.49 41.92
N VAL A 189 -25.94 -33.44 43.07
CA VAL A 189 -25.81 -34.56 44.01
C VAL A 189 -26.35 -34.08 45.34
N ASP A 190 -27.38 -34.75 45.87
CA ASP A 190 -28.04 -34.41 47.13
C ASP A 190 -28.55 -32.95 47.23
N GLY A 191 -28.94 -32.38 46.08
CA GLY A 191 -29.41 -30.98 46.00
C GLY A 191 -28.30 -29.95 45.89
N GLU A 192 -27.02 -30.36 45.98
CA GLU A 192 -25.85 -29.50 45.80
C GLU A 192 -25.26 -29.61 44.40
N LYS A 193 -24.80 -28.48 43.85
CA LYS A 193 -24.13 -28.43 42.54
C LYS A 193 -22.67 -28.84 42.69
N VAL A 194 -22.32 -29.97 42.09
CA VAL A 194 -20.95 -30.47 42.00
C VAL A 194 -20.45 -30.28 40.59
N GLU A 195 -19.39 -29.49 40.43
CA GLU A 195 -18.74 -29.29 39.15
C GLU A 195 -17.55 -30.22 38.96
N SER A 196 -17.47 -30.84 37.78
CA SER A 196 -16.27 -31.52 37.31
C SER A 196 -15.63 -30.68 36.21
N GLU A 197 -14.33 -30.43 36.31
CA GLU A 197 -13.57 -29.69 35.31
C GLU A 197 -12.52 -30.58 34.62
N LYS A 198 -12.28 -30.32 33.34
CA LYS A 198 -11.22 -30.96 32.55
C LYS A 198 -10.49 -29.88 31.76
N TRP A 199 -9.17 -29.82 31.90
CA TRP A 199 -8.35 -28.85 31.18
C TRP A 199 -8.34 -29.13 29.67
N LEU A 200 -8.54 -28.07 28.87
CA LEU A 200 -8.54 -28.11 27.41
C LEU A 200 -7.26 -27.53 26.81
N SER A 201 -6.89 -26.32 27.21
CA SER A 201 -5.73 -25.60 26.68
C SER A 201 -5.28 -24.48 27.61
N ASP A 202 -4.11 -23.91 27.30
CA ASP A 202 -3.76 -22.57 27.79
C ASP A 202 -4.85 -21.57 27.37
N PHE A 203 -5.01 -20.50 28.14
CA PHE A 203 -6.03 -19.50 27.82
C PHE A 203 -5.68 -18.78 26.51
N VAL A 204 -6.62 -18.87 25.55
CA VAL A 204 -6.63 -18.10 24.32
C VAL A 204 -8.01 -17.47 24.17
N GLU A 205 -8.03 -16.18 23.87
CA GLU A 205 -9.25 -15.42 23.62
C GLU A 205 -9.52 -15.40 22.11
N VAL A 206 -10.76 -15.68 21.70
CA VAL A 206 -11.17 -15.49 20.31
C VAL A 206 -11.50 -14.01 20.12
N ILE A 207 -10.59 -13.25 19.53
CA ILE A 207 -10.73 -11.80 19.37
C ILE A 207 -11.33 -11.41 18.02
N GLY A 208 -11.42 -12.35 17.07
CA GLY A 208 -11.93 -12.05 15.75
C GLY A 208 -12.02 -13.19 14.76
N LEU A 209 -12.73 -12.91 13.67
CA LEU A 209 -12.68 -13.65 12.42
C LEU A 209 -12.01 -12.79 11.35
N GLY A 210 -11.12 -13.42 10.60
CA GLY A 210 -10.41 -12.81 9.49
C GLY A 210 -10.94 -13.31 8.15
N LYS A 211 -11.11 -12.42 7.19
CA LYS A 211 -11.28 -12.77 5.78
C LYS A 211 -10.01 -12.41 5.01
N GLY A 212 -9.34 -13.40 4.46
CA GLY A 212 -8.25 -13.19 3.49
C GLY A 212 -8.75 -13.20 2.05
N GLU A 213 -7.82 -13.24 1.10
CA GLU A 213 -8.17 -13.24 -0.32
C GLU A 213 -8.86 -14.54 -0.80
N SER A 214 -8.56 -15.69 -0.17
CA SER A 214 -9.10 -17.01 -0.55
C SER A 214 -9.56 -17.88 0.62
N GLU A 215 -9.27 -17.47 1.85
CA GLU A 215 -9.50 -18.28 3.05
C GLU A 215 -10.04 -17.40 4.18
N HIS A 216 -10.71 -18.04 5.15
CA HIS A 216 -11.15 -17.42 6.38
C HIS A 216 -10.29 -17.90 7.55
N PHE A 217 -10.13 -17.05 8.55
CA PHE A 217 -9.22 -17.25 9.68
C PHE A 217 -9.94 -17.01 11.00
N ILE A 218 -9.55 -17.76 12.04
CA ILE A 218 -9.82 -17.40 13.43
C ILE A 218 -8.62 -16.64 13.98
N ILE A 219 -8.91 -15.60 14.75
CA ILE A 219 -7.89 -14.73 15.36
C ILE A 219 -7.94 -14.96 16.86
N LEU A 220 -6.83 -15.45 17.40
CA LEU A 220 -6.70 -15.82 18.81
C LEU A 220 -5.67 -14.93 19.48
N GLN A 221 -6.00 -14.39 20.66
CA GLN A 221 -5.07 -13.64 21.48
C GLN A 221 -4.63 -14.48 22.68
N LYS A 222 -3.32 -14.73 22.79
CA LYS A 222 -2.71 -15.30 24.00
C LYS A 222 -2.22 -14.17 24.90
N GLU A 223 -2.33 -14.35 26.22
CA GLU A 223 -1.73 -13.41 27.16
C GLU A 223 -0.21 -13.32 26.95
N LYS A 224 0.34 -12.10 27.10
CA LYS A 224 1.77 -11.78 26.94
C LYS A 224 2.34 -11.98 25.53
N GLN A 225 1.53 -12.36 24.55
CA GLN A 225 1.94 -12.38 23.15
C GLN A 225 1.60 -11.03 22.51
N GLU A 226 2.59 -10.36 21.93
CA GLU A 226 2.36 -9.04 21.31
C GLU A 226 1.43 -9.10 20.10
N ARG A 227 1.42 -10.22 19.38
CA ARG A 227 0.64 -10.39 18.15
C ARG A 227 -0.38 -11.50 18.28
N PRO A 228 -1.57 -11.32 17.68
CA PRO A 228 -2.56 -12.38 17.65
C PRO A 228 -2.14 -13.50 16.70
N LEU A 229 -2.61 -14.71 17.02
CA LEU A 229 -2.49 -15.90 16.19
C LEU A 229 -3.57 -15.86 15.11
N VAL A 230 -3.19 -16.14 13.86
CA VAL A 230 -4.10 -16.12 12.71
C VAL A 230 -4.10 -17.50 12.06
N MET A 231 -5.05 -18.33 12.48
CA MET A 231 -5.15 -19.73 12.06
C MET A 231 -6.29 -19.89 11.04
N PRO A 232 -6.10 -20.60 9.91
CA PRO A 232 -7.19 -20.89 8.98
C PRO A 232 -8.36 -21.58 9.68
N LEU A 233 -9.60 -21.17 9.38
CA LEU A 233 -10.80 -21.76 9.98
C LEU A 233 -10.91 -23.25 9.68
N LYS A 234 -10.50 -23.67 8.47
CA LYS A 234 -10.50 -25.07 8.03
C LYS A 234 -9.58 -25.96 8.88
N ASP A 235 -8.64 -25.37 9.61
CA ASP A 235 -7.67 -26.10 10.42
C ASP A 235 -8.18 -26.31 11.87
N ILE A 236 -9.31 -25.69 12.26
CA ILE A 236 -9.90 -25.92 13.58
C ILE A 236 -10.39 -27.37 13.69
N GLY A 237 -9.99 -28.08 14.74
CA GLY A 237 -10.30 -29.50 14.91
C GLY A 237 -9.28 -30.43 14.25
N GLU A 238 -8.53 -29.92 13.28
CA GLU A 238 -7.62 -30.70 12.46
C GLU A 238 -6.19 -30.78 13.04
N ARG A 239 -5.43 -31.77 12.54
CA ARG A 239 -4.03 -31.98 12.95
C ARG A 239 -3.19 -30.71 12.77
N ASP A 240 -3.37 -30.01 11.65
CA ASP A 240 -2.58 -28.83 11.30
C ASP A 240 -2.89 -27.65 12.24
N GLY A 241 -4.13 -27.44 12.64
CA GLY A 241 -4.50 -26.42 13.62
C GLY A 241 -3.92 -26.69 15.00
N TRP A 242 -3.94 -27.95 15.45
CA TRP A 242 -3.30 -28.33 16.72
C TRP A 242 -1.77 -28.16 16.69
N GLN A 243 -1.12 -28.41 15.55
CA GLN A 243 0.30 -28.14 15.38
C GLN A 243 0.59 -26.64 15.36
N TYR A 244 -0.26 -25.84 14.71
CA TYR A 244 -0.14 -24.39 14.67
C TYR A 244 -0.23 -23.77 16.07
N LEU A 245 -1.21 -24.16 16.89
CA LEU A 245 -1.32 -23.69 18.28
C LEU A 245 -0.07 -24.02 19.10
N LYS A 246 0.40 -25.28 19.05
CA LYS A 246 1.60 -25.70 19.79
C LYS A 246 2.88 -24.99 19.33
N ARG A 247 3.03 -24.76 18.03
CA ARG A 247 4.17 -24.00 17.47
C ARG A 247 4.19 -22.56 17.97
N ASN A 248 3.02 -22.00 18.27
CA ASN A 248 2.86 -20.67 18.85
C ASN A 248 2.67 -20.71 20.38
N ASP A 249 3.27 -21.72 21.03
CA ASP A 249 3.33 -21.85 22.49
C ASP A 249 1.95 -21.99 23.17
N VAL A 250 0.90 -22.39 22.45
CA VAL A 250 -0.40 -22.72 23.05
C VAL A 250 -0.45 -24.22 23.30
N THR A 251 -0.38 -24.61 24.57
CA THR A 251 -0.51 -26.01 24.99
C THR A 251 -1.97 -26.44 24.89
N VAL A 252 -2.19 -27.65 24.37
CA VAL A 252 -3.53 -28.21 24.14
C VAL A 252 -3.58 -29.63 24.68
N THR A 253 -4.73 -30.04 25.21
CA THR A 253 -4.99 -31.39 25.74
C THR A 253 -4.60 -32.49 24.76
N THR A 254 -4.13 -33.62 25.30
CA THR A 254 -3.78 -34.81 24.51
C THR A 254 -4.97 -35.72 24.25
N LYS A 255 -6.07 -35.55 25.01
CA LYS A 255 -7.27 -36.38 24.92
C LYS A 255 -8.14 -35.97 23.73
N GLN A 256 -8.36 -36.89 22.79
CA GLN A 256 -9.08 -36.61 21.54
C GLN A 256 -10.50 -36.09 21.76
N ALA A 257 -11.26 -36.68 22.70
CA ALA A 257 -12.61 -36.23 23.03
C ALA A 257 -12.65 -34.77 23.49
N LEU A 258 -11.67 -34.32 24.29
CA LEU A 258 -11.61 -32.95 24.78
C LEU A 258 -11.14 -31.94 23.71
N ARG A 259 -10.43 -32.40 22.68
CA ARG A 259 -10.09 -31.54 21.54
C ARG A 259 -11.31 -31.17 20.71
N ALA A 260 -12.28 -32.08 20.59
CA ALA A 260 -13.55 -31.79 19.93
C ALA A 260 -14.29 -30.64 20.65
N GLU A 261 -14.38 -30.71 21.98
CA GLU A 261 -15.00 -29.65 22.80
C GLU A 261 -14.28 -28.29 22.64
N LEU A 262 -12.94 -28.29 22.57
CA LEU A 262 -12.18 -27.07 22.29
C LEU A 262 -12.43 -26.54 20.89
N ALA A 263 -12.48 -27.42 19.88
CA ALA A 263 -12.76 -27.03 18.49
C ALA A 263 -14.15 -26.40 18.36
N ASP A 264 -15.17 -27.00 18.99
CA ASP A 264 -16.53 -26.49 19.01
C ASP A 264 -16.62 -25.14 19.74
N TYR A 265 -15.93 -25.00 20.88
CA TYR A 265 -15.83 -23.72 21.58
C TYR A 265 -15.22 -22.62 20.70
N LEU A 266 -14.09 -22.89 20.05
CA LEU A 266 -13.42 -21.93 19.16
C LEU A 266 -14.31 -21.54 17.98
N GLN A 267 -14.98 -22.51 17.34
CA GLN A 267 -15.92 -22.25 16.25
C GLN A 267 -17.12 -21.43 16.72
N PHE A 268 -17.73 -21.79 17.86
CA PHE A 268 -18.89 -21.10 18.40
C PHE A 268 -18.56 -19.65 18.76
N LYS A 269 -17.47 -19.43 19.52
CA LYS A 269 -17.02 -18.08 19.90
C LYS A 269 -16.62 -17.23 18.70
N SER A 270 -16.21 -17.84 17.60
CA SER A 270 -15.90 -17.10 16.38
C SER A 270 -17.12 -16.45 15.72
N ARG A 271 -18.34 -16.99 15.94
CA ARG A 271 -19.58 -16.51 15.26
C ARG A 271 -19.96 -15.09 15.63
N THR A 272 -19.66 -14.67 16.86
CA THR A 272 -19.94 -13.33 17.38
C THR A 272 -18.70 -12.44 17.38
N ALA A 273 -17.59 -12.92 16.83
CA ALA A 273 -16.31 -12.24 16.89
C ALA A 273 -16.21 -11.09 15.86
N LYS A 274 -15.41 -10.08 16.21
CA LYS A 274 -15.12 -8.93 15.36
C LYS A 274 -14.52 -9.36 14.02
N GLN A 275 -14.88 -8.67 12.95
CA GLN A 275 -14.36 -8.97 11.61
C GLN A 275 -13.05 -8.22 11.33
N TYR A 276 -12.11 -8.91 10.69
CA TYR A 276 -10.80 -8.41 10.27
C TYR A 276 -10.55 -8.77 8.81
N TYR A 277 -9.71 -7.99 8.15
CA TYR A 277 -9.11 -8.34 6.87
C TYR A 277 -7.73 -8.95 7.11
N ILE A 278 -7.44 -10.10 6.51
CA ILE A 278 -6.13 -10.75 6.62
C ILE A 278 -5.38 -10.58 5.31
N THR A 279 -4.18 -10.01 5.38
CA THR A 279 -3.33 -9.82 4.20
C THR A 279 -2.01 -10.59 4.34
N ASP A 280 -1.60 -11.21 3.24
CA ASP A 280 -0.27 -11.82 3.10
C ASP A 280 0.74 -10.87 2.42
N LYS A 281 0.29 -9.69 1.96
CA LYS A 281 1.10 -8.64 1.32
C LYS A 281 1.10 -7.35 2.13
N THR A 282 2.19 -6.61 2.05
CA THR A 282 2.31 -5.25 2.59
C THR A 282 1.76 -4.20 1.63
N GLY A 283 1.76 -2.94 2.07
CA GLY A 283 1.34 -1.80 1.29
C GLY A 283 -0.08 -1.35 1.58
N TRP A 284 -0.65 -0.63 0.61
CA TRP A 284 -2.01 -0.11 0.69
C TRP A 284 -3.07 -1.20 0.77
N ASN A 285 -4.05 -0.99 1.64
CA ASN A 285 -5.34 -1.66 1.56
C ASN A 285 -6.09 -1.28 0.26
N GLU A 286 -7.26 -1.90 0.02
CA GLU A 286 -7.97 -1.72 -1.26
C GLU A 286 -8.57 -0.33 -1.45
N ASP A 287 -9.04 0.31 -0.38
CA ASP A 287 -9.62 1.65 -0.37
C ASP A 287 -8.60 2.78 -0.14
N LEU A 288 -7.30 2.46 -0.05
CA LEU A 288 -6.19 3.42 0.11
C LEU A 288 -6.29 4.28 1.39
N THR A 289 -6.95 3.77 2.43
CA THR A 289 -7.15 4.42 3.75
C THR A 289 -6.16 3.94 4.81
N ALA A 290 -5.41 2.88 4.52
CA ALA A 290 -4.37 2.37 5.40
C ALA A 290 -3.21 1.74 4.64
N PHE A 291 -2.03 1.77 5.27
CA PHE A 291 -0.80 1.24 4.73
C PHE A 291 -0.13 0.29 5.72
N THR A 292 0.10 -0.95 5.31
CA THR A 292 0.72 -1.97 6.15
C THR A 292 2.22 -2.09 5.83
N LEU A 293 3.06 -1.94 6.85
CA LEU A 293 4.51 -2.08 6.80
C LEU A 293 4.97 -3.55 6.93
N PRO A 294 6.21 -3.90 6.53
CA PRO A 294 6.72 -5.27 6.64
C PRO A 294 6.95 -5.74 8.07
N ASN A 295 7.08 -4.82 9.02
CA ASN A 295 7.05 -5.14 10.45
C ASN A 295 5.65 -5.52 10.94
N GLY A 296 4.58 -5.38 10.13
CA GLY A 296 3.19 -5.66 10.47
C GLY A 296 2.41 -4.49 11.07
N GLU A 297 3.06 -3.35 11.29
CA GLU A 297 2.39 -2.11 11.67
C GLU A 297 1.50 -1.63 10.53
N THR A 298 0.30 -1.13 10.86
CA THR A 298 -0.62 -0.55 9.87
C THR A 298 -0.89 0.90 10.24
N LEU A 299 -0.50 1.80 9.34
CA LEU A 299 -0.72 3.23 9.44
C LEU A 299 -2.09 3.57 8.84
N GLY A 300 -2.86 4.43 9.50
CA GLY A 300 -4.22 4.80 9.09
C GLY A 300 -5.33 4.04 9.80
N GLN A 301 -6.58 4.31 9.39
CA GLN A 301 -7.77 3.70 9.98
C GLN A 301 -8.59 3.02 8.87
N PRO A 302 -8.29 1.75 8.56
CA PRO A 302 -9.07 1.02 7.58
C PRO A 302 -10.49 0.77 8.12
N GLN A 303 -11.50 0.76 7.24
CA GLN A 303 -12.88 0.44 7.66
C GLN A 303 -12.98 -0.91 8.37
N THR A 304 -12.22 -1.89 7.87
CA THR A 304 -12.05 -3.20 8.49
C THR A 304 -10.61 -3.31 9.02
N PRO A 305 -10.39 -3.54 10.33
CA PRO A 305 -9.06 -3.73 10.88
C PRO A 305 -8.29 -4.81 10.13
N THR A 306 -7.04 -4.52 9.79
CA THR A 306 -6.20 -5.41 8.96
C THR A 306 -5.11 -6.06 9.79
N ILE A 307 -4.88 -7.37 9.58
CA ILE A 307 -3.76 -8.10 10.17
C ILE A 307 -2.88 -8.64 9.05
N PHE A 308 -1.59 -8.31 9.12
CA PHE A 308 -0.57 -8.87 8.26
C PHE A 308 -0.08 -10.21 8.82
N ARG A 309 -0.24 -11.29 8.05
CA ARG A 309 0.11 -12.65 8.50
C ARG A 309 1.55 -13.05 8.16
N ASN A 310 2.06 -12.57 7.01
CA ASN A 310 3.27 -13.13 6.41
C ASN A 310 4.52 -12.34 6.80
N LEU A 311 4.86 -12.42 8.07
CA LEU A 311 6.02 -11.78 8.65
C LEU A 311 7.31 -12.37 8.06
N THR A 312 8.06 -11.55 7.32
CA THR A 312 9.35 -11.96 6.73
C THR A 312 10.48 -11.99 7.76
N GLN A 313 11.61 -12.60 7.40
CA GLN A 313 12.80 -12.64 8.25
C GLN A 313 13.39 -11.25 8.55
N ASN A 314 13.01 -10.22 7.79
CA ASN A 314 13.58 -8.87 7.85
C ASN A 314 12.72 -7.84 8.62
N ILE A 315 11.77 -8.28 9.45
CA ILE A 315 10.95 -7.38 10.30
C ILE A 315 11.82 -6.40 11.09
N GLU A 316 12.93 -6.89 11.65
CA GLU A 316 13.82 -6.09 12.51
C GLU A 316 14.39 -4.87 11.78
N GLY A 317 14.57 -4.99 10.45
CA GLY A 317 15.03 -3.90 9.61
C GLY A 317 14.04 -2.75 9.50
N TYR A 318 12.74 -2.99 9.69
CA TYR A 318 11.69 -1.97 9.62
C TYR A 318 11.34 -1.43 11.01
N ARG A 319 12.33 -0.82 11.66
CA ARG A 319 12.18 -0.10 12.92
C ARG A 319 12.58 1.36 12.75
N VAL A 320 12.21 2.19 13.72
CA VAL A 320 12.55 3.62 13.76
C VAL A 320 13.70 3.86 14.75
N SER A 321 14.68 4.66 14.34
CA SER A 321 15.74 5.20 15.22
C SER A 321 15.91 6.69 14.95
N GLY A 322 15.77 7.51 15.99
CA GLY A 322 15.77 8.97 15.88
C GLY A 322 14.44 9.54 15.37
N THR A 323 14.49 10.79 14.92
CA THR A 323 13.33 11.53 14.40
C THR A 323 13.57 12.01 12.97
N THR A 324 12.52 12.42 12.27
CA THR A 324 12.62 13.07 10.95
C THR A 324 13.51 14.30 10.99
N ALA A 325 13.43 15.11 12.05
CA ALA A 325 14.33 16.26 12.23
C ALA A 325 15.81 15.83 12.31
N ASN A 326 16.13 14.75 13.05
CA ASN A 326 17.49 14.22 13.07
C ASN A 326 17.94 13.73 11.70
N TRP A 327 17.07 13.05 10.95
CA TRP A 327 17.39 12.60 9.59
C TRP A 327 17.67 13.78 8.65
N VAL A 328 16.82 14.82 8.67
CA VAL A 328 17.01 16.02 7.85
C VAL A 328 18.32 16.73 8.18
N GLU A 329 18.60 16.94 9.47
CA GLU A 329 19.80 17.62 9.93
C GLU A 329 21.09 16.85 9.64
N ASN A 330 21.07 15.51 9.70
CA ASN A 330 22.30 14.70 9.63
C ASN A 330 22.50 13.98 8.29
N ILE A 331 21.45 13.90 7.45
CA ILE A 331 21.45 13.17 6.18
C ILE A 331 20.84 14.04 5.09
N GLY A 332 19.58 14.46 5.25
CA GLY A 332 18.81 15.15 4.19
C GLY A 332 19.47 16.41 3.66
N ARG A 333 20.02 17.27 4.52
CA ARG A 333 20.72 18.49 4.10
C ARG A 333 22.01 18.23 3.32
N TYR A 334 22.65 17.08 3.55
CA TYR A 334 23.90 16.69 2.89
C TYR A 334 23.67 16.08 1.50
N CYS A 335 22.42 15.82 1.12
CA CYS A 335 22.05 15.34 -0.21
C CYS A 335 21.82 16.50 -1.19
N VAL A 336 21.48 17.70 -0.71
CA VAL A 336 21.08 18.84 -1.55
C VAL A 336 22.21 19.22 -2.49
N GLY A 337 21.92 19.42 -3.77
CA GLY A 337 22.94 19.73 -4.77
C GLY A 337 23.76 18.52 -5.26
N ASN A 338 23.53 17.32 -4.72
CA ASN A 338 24.09 16.06 -5.22
C ASN A 338 22.98 15.23 -5.92
N PRO A 339 22.81 15.34 -7.26
CA PRO A 339 21.61 14.84 -7.94
C PRO A 339 21.33 13.35 -7.74
N SER A 340 22.34 12.48 -7.78
CA SER A 340 22.12 11.03 -7.63
C SER A 340 21.65 10.64 -6.23
N MET A 341 22.05 11.39 -5.19
CA MET A 341 21.56 11.17 -3.81
C MET A 341 20.10 11.62 -3.68
N MET A 342 19.77 12.81 -4.23
CA MET A 342 18.40 13.32 -4.23
C MET A 342 17.45 12.43 -5.04
N LEU A 343 17.91 11.92 -6.19
CA LEU A 343 17.17 10.93 -6.98
C LEU A 343 16.88 9.68 -6.15
N SER A 344 17.87 9.18 -5.41
CA SER A 344 17.72 7.96 -4.60
C SER A 344 16.64 8.12 -3.52
N VAL A 345 16.59 9.28 -2.87
CA VAL A 345 15.50 9.64 -1.94
C VAL A 345 14.15 9.69 -2.66
N GLY A 346 14.08 10.33 -3.82
CA GLY A 346 12.86 10.42 -4.61
C GLY A 346 12.34 9.05 -5.08
N VAL A 347 13.22 8.13 -5.48
CA VAL A 347 12.85 6.75 -5.85
C VAL A 347 12.18 6.05 -4.67
N ALA A 348 12.76 6.14 -3.48
CA ALA A 348 12.18 5.55 -2.29
C ALA A 348 10.83 6.17 -1.91
N LEU A 349 10.70 7.49 -1.94
CA LEU A 349 9.44 8.19 -1.63
C LEU A 349 8.34 7.96 -2.66
N SER A 350 8.70 7.67 -3.92
CA SER A 350 7.72 7.41 -4.97
C SER A 350 7.03 6.04 -4.85
N ALA A 351 7.62 5.07 -4.14
CA ALA A 351 7.09 3.71 -4.09
C ALA A 351 5.65 3.63 -3.55
N PRO A 352 5.30 4.32 -2.45
CA PRO A 352 3.93 4.37 -1.95
C PRO A 352 2.95 5.12 -2.87
N LEU A 353 3.41 5.91 -3.83
CA LEU A 353 2.53 6.59 -4.79
C LEU A 353 2.11 5.69 -5.96
N LEU A 354 2.74 4.54 -6.15
CA LEU A 354 2.49 3.67 -7.29
C LEU A 354 1.02 3.21 -7.37
N LYS A 355 0.42 2.72 -6.27
CA LYS A 355 -0.98 2.28 -6.26
C LYS A 355 -1.97 3.45 -6.38
N PRO A 356 -1.87 4.53 -5.57
CA PRO A 356 -2.78 5.68 -5.68
C PRO A 356 -2.76 6.38 -7.04
N LEU A 357 -1.61 6.39 -7.74
CA LEU A 357 -1.46 6.99 -9.05
C LEU A 357 -1.55 5.97 -10.20
N GLU A 358 -1.92 4.72 -9.92
CA GLU A 358 -2.02 3.64 -10.91
C GLU A 358 -0.76 3.55 -11.81
N ALA A 359 0.40 3.83 -11.23
CA ALA A 359 1.67 3.79 -11.92
C ALA A 359 2.31 2.40 -11.82
N ASP A 360 3.02 2.01 -12.87
CA ASP A 360 3.75 0.75 -12.91
C ASP A 360 4.95 0.76 -11.96
N GLY A 361 5.27 -0.42 -11.41
CA GLY A 361 6.54 -0.65 -10.74
C GLY A 361 7.73 -0.38 -11.66
N TYR A 362 8.85 0.00 -11.07
CA TYR A 362 10.06 0.35 -11.83
C TYR A 362 11.32 0.17 -11.00
N GLY A 363 12.47 0.31 -11.67
CA GLY A 363 13.76 0.41 -11.00
C GLY A 363 14.60 1.54 -11.57
N VAL A 364 15.54 2.02 -10.76
CA VAL A 364 16.70 2.81 -11.17
C VAL A 364 17.94 1.98 -10.87
N HIS A 365 18.89 1.94 -11.80
CA HIS A 365 20.19 1.31 -11.63
C HIS A 365 21.26 2.38 -11.76
N LEU A 366 21.91 2.69 -10.63
CA LEU A 366 23.05 3.58 -10.57
C LEU A 366 24.31 2.77 -10.85
N TYR A 367 25.05 3.17 -11.88
CA TYR A 367 26.31 2.54 -12.23
C TYR A 367 27.40 3.56 -12.46
N GLU A 368 28.63 3.16 -12.20
CA GLU A 368 29.91 3.83 -12.47
C GLU A 368 31.00 3.02 -11.75
N ASP A 369 32.27 3.39 -11.90
CA ASP A 369 33.34 2.80 -11.10
C ASP A 369 33.08 2.86 -9.58
N SER A 370 33.76 1.97 -8.87
CA SER A 370 33.91 2.02 -7.42
C SER A 370 34.29 3.42 -6.95
N THR A 371 33.85 3.81 -5.75
CA THR A 371 34.06 5.13 -5.10
C THR A 371 33.17 6.30 -5.52
N PHE A 372 32.26 6.14 -6.50
CA PHE A 372 31.30 7.20 -6.86
C PHE A 372 30.18 7.42 -5.83
N GLY A 373 30.09 6.59 -4.79
CA GLY A 373 29.11 6.74 -3.70
C GLY A 373 27.79 6.00 -3.92
N LYS A 374 27.74 5.03 -4.85
CA LYS A 374 26.54 4.23 -5.18
C LYS A 374 25.89 3.61 -3.95
N THR A 375 26.68 2.89 -3.15
CA THR A 375 26.21 2.26 -1.91
C THR A 375 25.76 3.30 -0.87
N THR A 376 26.41 4.48 -0.81
CA THR A 376 25.98 5.58 0.06
C THR A 376 24.60 6.09 -0.35
N ALA A 377 24.36 6.31 -1.65
CA ALA A 377 23.06 6.72 -2.17
C ALA A 377 21.96 5.67 -1.91
N LEU A 378 22.29 4.38 -2.08
CA LEU A 378 21.41 3.27 -1.73
C LEU A 378 21.05 3.25 -0.24
N ASN A 379 22.04 3.46 0.63
CA ASN A 379 21.83 3.51 2.08
C ASN A 379 20.96 4.70 2.52
N ILE A 380 21.15 5.87 1.90
CA ILE A 380 20.31 7.06 2.15
C ILE A 380 18.85 6.73 1.81
N ALA A 381 18.59 6.15 0.64
CA ALA A 381 17.23 5.75 0.24
C ALA A 381 16.63 4.70 1.18
N ALA A 382 17.41 3.68 1.56
CA ALA A 382 16.97 2.63 2.48
C ALA A 382 16.62 3.18 3.88
N SER A 383 17.39 4.17 4.35
CA SER A 383 17.19 4.80 5.66
C SER A 383 15.83 5.48 5.82
N ILE A 384 15.11 5.77 4.74
CA ILE A 384 13.77 6.35 4.80
C ILE A 384 12.80 5.42 5.54
N TYR A 385 12.82 4.12 5.22
CA TYR A 385 11.83 3.16 5.74
C TYR A 385 12.38 2.22 6.82
N GLY A 386 13.70 2.12 7.00
CA GLY A 386 14.27 1.21 7.98
C GLY A 386 15.79 1.21 8.01
N HIS A 387 16.36 0.31 8.80
CA HIS A 387 17.80 0.17 8.96
C HIS A 387 18.46 -0.23 7.61
N PRO A 388 19.39 0.57 7.07
CA PRO A 388 19.90 0.36 5.71
C PRO A 388 20.55 -0.99 5.45
N ARG A 389 21.24 -1.57 6.44
CA ARG A 389 21.91 -2.89 6.26
C ARG A 389 20.93 -4.05 6.33
N GLU A 390 19.92 -3.95 7.19
CA GLU A 390 18.97 -5.05 7.41
C GLU A 390 17.86 -5.07 6.36
N THR A 391 17.56 -3.90 5.78
CA THR A 391 16.60 -3.79 4.67
C THR A 391 17.24 -4.02 3.30
N ARG A 392 18.59 -4.03 3.19
CA ARG A 392 19.30 -4.28 1.93
C ARG A 392 19.05 -5.68 1.39
N THR A 393 18.82 -5.79 0.09
CA THR A 393 18.73 -7.07 -0.61
C THR A 393 19.88 -7.20 -1.59
N ALA A 394 20.63 -8.29 -1.56
CA ALA A 394 21.69 -8.56 -2.52
C ALA A 394 21.12 -9.14 -3.82
N TRP A 395 21.75 -8.85 -4.97
CA TRP A 395 21.40 -9.51 -6.23
C TRP A 395 21.73 -11.01 -6.23
N ASN A 396 22.70 -11.44 -5.41
CA ASN A 396 23.08 -12.84 -5.22
C ASN A 396 22.01 -13.64 -4.45
N ALA A 397 20.85 -13.78 -5.06
CA ALA A 397 19.72 -14.52 -4.54
C ALA A 397 19.00 -15.25 -5.69
N THR A 398 18.25 -16.29 -5.35
CA THR A 398 17.43 -16.98 -6.36
C THR A 398 16.31 -16.07 -6.86
N PRO A 399 15.85 -16.20 -8.13
CA PRO A 399 14.73 -15.42 -8.62
C PRO A 399 13.48 -15.52 -7.73
N LEU A 400 13.20 -16.69 -7.17
CA LEU A 400 12.08 -16.89 -6.25
C LEU A 400 12.25 -16.12 -4.93
N ALA A 401 13.46 -16.08 -4.38
CA ALA A 401 13.74 -15.32 -3.16
C ALA A 401 13.54 -13.81 -3.39
N LEU A 402 14.00 -13.27 -4.52
CA LEU A 402 13.81 -11.86 -4.87
C LEU A 402 12.34 -11.50 -5.13
N GLN A 403 11.55 -12.43 -5.70
CA GLN A 403 10.10 -12.25 -5.83
C GLN A 403 9.39 -12.23 -4.47
N ASN A 404 9.79 -13.10 -3.54
CA ASN A 404 9.24 -13.12 -2.18
C ASN A 404 9.60 -11.84 -1.42
N GLU A 405 10.83 -11.34 -1.56
CA GLU A 405 11.23 -10.04 -1.00
C GLU A 405 10.37 -8.92 -1.59
N ALA A 406 10.19 -8.87 -2.91
CA ALA A 406 9.34 -7.86 -3.55
C ALA A 406 7.88 -7.93 -3.10
N PHE A 407 7.33 -9.14 -2.93
CA PHE A 407 5.98 -9.34 -2.41
C PHE A 407 5.83 -8.85 -0.96
N SER A 408 6.85 -9.07 -0.13
CA SER A 408 6.88 -8.58 1.26
C SER A 408 7.07 -7.06 1.37
N ARG A 409 7.42 -6.39 0.26
CA ARG A 409 7.65 -4.95 0.17
C ARG A 409 6.69 -4.31 -0.83
N ASN A 410 5.53 -4.92 -1.04
CA ASN A 410 4.54 -4.40 -1.96
C ASN A 410 4.10 -2.98 -1.56
N GLY A 411 4.12 -2.05 -2.51
CA GLY A 411 3.90 -0.62 -2.29
C GLY A 411 5.08 0.12 -1.64
N LEU A 412 6.22 -0.53 -1.40
CA LEU A 412 7.39 0.04 -0.75
C LEU A 412 8.64 -0.01 -1.63
N PHE A 413 9.67 0.67 -1.12
CA PHE A 413 11.00 0.72 -1.70
C PHE A 413 11.77 -0.58 -1.46
N MET A 414 12.49 -1.04 -2.48
CA MET A 414 13.36 -2.22 -2.41
C MET A 414 14.79 -1.87 -2.84
N PRO A 415 15.75 -1.77 -1.90
CA PRO A 415 17.16 -1.56 -2.20
C PRO A 415 17.83 -2.86 -2.65
N LEU A 416 18.42 -2.85 -3.85
CA LEU A 416 19.15 -3.96 -4.46
C LEU A 416 20.63 -3.58 -4.61
N ASP A 417 21.52 -4.25 -3.90
CA ASP A 417 22.95 -3.92 -3.96
C ASP A 417 23.73 -4.89 -4.83
N GLU A 418 24.68 -4.32 -5.56
CA GLU A 418 25.75 -4.98 -6.32
C GLU A 418 25.27 -6.05 -7.30
N ILE A 419 24.79 -5.60 -8.47
CA ILE A 419 24.31 -6.50 -9.53
C ILE A 419 25.37 -7.48 -10.03
N SER A 420 26.65 -7.12 -9.88
CA SER A 420 27.77 -7.94 -10.33
C SER A 420 27.96 -9.23 -9.52
N GLU A 421 27.39 -9.31 -8.30
CA GLU A 421 27.42 -10.53 -7.48
C GLU A 421 26.55 -11.67 -8.03
N ALA A 422 25.63 -11.37 -8.96
CA ALA A 422 24.74 -12.36 -9.55
C ALA A 422 25.04 -12.58 -11.03
N SER A 423 25.11 -13.84 -11.47
CA SER A 423 25.39 -14.14 -12.89
C SER A 423 24.45 -13.36 -13.85
N PRO A 424 24.93 -12.91 -15.02
CA PRO A 424 24.10 -12.20 -16.01
C PRO A 424 22.81 -12.93 -16.38
N LYS A 425 22.84 -14.26 -16.42
CA LYS A 425 21.65 -15.09 -16.68
C LYS A 425 20.62 -14.99 -15.55
N ALA A 426 21.06 -15.04 -14.28
CA ALA A 426 20.18 -14.89 -13.13
C ALA A 426 19.59 -13.48 -13.06
N VAL A 427 20.40 -12.46 -13.36
CA VAL A 427 19.96 -11.07 -13.45
C VAL A 427 18.91 -10.89 -14.54
N ALA A 428 19.15 -11.37 -15.76
CA ALA A 428 18.19 -11.27 -16.87
C ALA A 428 16.85 -11.93 -16.55
N GLN A 429 16.87 -13.11 -15.90
CA GLN A 429 15.65 -13.80 -15.49
C GLN A 429 14.90 -13.06 -14.38
N THR A 430 15.62 -12.53 -13.39
CA THR A 430 15.02 -11.90 -12.23
C THR A 430 14.50 -10.51 -12.55
N ALA A 431 15.32 -9.66 -13.19
CA ALA A 431 14.99 -8.31 -13.60
C ALA A 431 13.66 -8.27 -14.37
N TYR A 432 13.45 -9.20 -15.30
CA TYR A 432 12.21 -9.27 -16.07
C TYR A 432 10.98 -9.48 -15.18
N SER A 433 11.01 -10.46 -14.26
CA SER A 433 9.87 -10.70 -13.36
C SER A 433 9.69 -9.58 -12.33
N LEU A 434 10.78 -9.11 -11.76
CA LEU A 434 10.81 -8.15 -10.66
C LEU A 434 10.19 -6.81 -11.08
N PHE A 435 10.63 -6.26 -12.22
CA PHE A 435 10.14 -4.96 -12.70
C PHE A 435 8.79 -5.03 -13.41
N ASN A 436 8.33 -6.22 -13.82
CA ASN A 436 6.98 -6.42 -14.33
C ASN A 436 5.93 -6.62 -13.22
N GLY A 437 6.36 -6.77 -11.97
CA GLY A 437 5.45 -6.91 -10.83
C GLY A 437 4.66 -8.22 -10.81
N GLN A 438 5.14 -9.26 -11.50
CA GLN A 438 4.38 -10.50 -11.71
C GLN A 438 5.27 -11.75 -11.56
N GLY A 439 4.86 -12.63 -10.65
CA GLY A 439 5.43 -13.96 -10.50
C GLY A 439 4.99 -14.90 -11.63
N LYS A 440 5.75 -15.96 -11.85
CA LYS A 440 5.38 -17.01 -12.81
C LYS A 440 4.09 -17.70 -12.36
N LEU A 441 3.19 -17.97 -13.31
CA LEU A 441 2.02 -18.80 -13.05
C LEU A 441 2.47 -20.20 -12.64
N GLN A 442 1.85 -20.73 -11.59
CA GLN A 442 2.10 -22.08 -11.08
C GLN A 442 0.80 -22.86 -11.08
N GLY A 443 0.85 -24.15 -11.38
CA GLY A 443 -0.32 -25.03 -11.24
C GLY A 443 -0.75 -25.18 -9.78
N ALA A 444 -2.06 -25.22 -9.54
CA ALA A 444 -2.61 -25.56 -8.23
C ALA A 444 -2.72 -27.08 -8.06
N LYS A 445 -2.60 -27.56 -6.82
CA LYS A 445 -2.67 -29.01 -6.50
C LYS A 445 -4.04 -29.61 -6.85
N GLU A 446 -5.09 -28.82 -6.71
CA GLU A 446 -6.48 -29.18 -6.99
C GLU A 446 -6.91 -28.94 -8.46
N GLY A 447 -5.96 -28.61 -9.35
CA GLY A 447 -6.23 -28.24 -10.74
C GLY A 447 -6.36 -26.73 -10.99
N GLY A 448 -6.13 -26.30 -12.22
CA GLY A 448 -6.03 -24.87 -12.58
C GLY A 448 -4.69 -24.22 -12.18
N ASN A 449 -4.64 -22.88 -12.20
CA ASN A 449 -3.46 -22.12 -11.78
C ASN A 449 -3.66 -21.54 -10.37
N ARG A 450 -2.60 -21.55 -9.56
CA ARG A 450 -2.51 -20.72 -8.35
C ARG A 450 -2.73 -19.25 -8.72
N LYS A 451 -3.28 -18.48 -7.79
CA LYS A 451 -3.41 -17.03 -7.93
C LYS A 451 -2.02 -16.44 -8.23
N SER A 452 -1.93 -15.63 -9.28
CA SER A 452 -0.67 -14.98 -9.67
C SER A 452 -0.23 -14.05 -8.55
N ILE A 453 0.97 -14.27 -8.03
CA ILE A 453 1.61 -13.36 -7.08
C ILE A 453 1.98 -12.09 -7.86
N LYS A 454 1.40 -10.96 -7.45
CA LYS A 454 1.71 -9.65 -8.01
C LYS A 454 2.28 -8.75 -6.92
N TRP A 455 3.19 -7.88 -7.30
CA TRP A 455 3.76 -6.87 -6.43
C TRP A 455 3.99 -5.57 -7.19
N LEU A 456 4.06 -4.48 -6.45
CA LEU A 456 4.27 -3.14 -6.98
C LEU A 456 5.37 -2.47 -6.17
N VAL A 457 6.58 -2.37 -6.74
CA VAL A 457 7.76 -1.86 -6.02
C VAL A 457 8.49 -0.82 -6.86
N ALA A 458 9.12 0.15 -6.18
CA ALA A 458 10.19 0.96 -6.77
C ALA A 458 11.52 0.45 -6.23
N ASN A 459 12.46 0.17 -7.13
CA ASN A 459 13.76 -0.37 -6.75
C ASN A 459 14.89 0.63 -7.04
N LEU A 460 15.92 0.60 -6.22
CA LEU A 460 17.21 1.20 -6.54
C LEU A 460 18.26 0.11 -6.54
N SER A 461 18.95 -0.02 -7.66
CA SER A 461 19.99 -1.01 -7.92
C SER A 461 21.34 -0.32 -8.08
N THR A 462 22.43 -0.99 -7.70
CA THR A 462 23.81 -0.51 -7.86
C THR A 462 24.66 -1.51 -8.65
N GLY A 463 25.69 -1.04 -9.33
CA GLY A 463 26.68 -1.87 -10.02
C GLY A 463 27.82 -1.06 -10.61
N GLU A 464 28.82 -1.72 -11.17
CA GLU A 464 29.97 -1.05 -11.81
C GLU A 464 29.67 -0.62 -13.25
N GLU A 465 28.80 -1.35 -13.95
CA GLU A 465 28.44 -1.06 -15.34
C GLU A 465 26.93 -1.10 -15.56
N GLY A 466 26.45 -0.46 -16.64
CA GLY A 466 25.04 -0.50 -17.00
C GLY A 466 24.57 -1.93 -17.33
N LEU A 467 23.30 -2.23 -17.00
CA LEU A 467 22.68 -3.55 -17.19
C LEU A 467 22.84 -4.08 -18.61
N GLU A 468 22.71 -3.23 -19.64
CA GLU A 468 22.86 -3.66 -21.03
C GLU A 468 24.27 -4.19 -21.30
N SER A 469 25.29 -3.46 -20.85
CA SER A 469 26.69 -3.85 -20.98
C SER A 469 26.96 -5.14 -20.21
N TYR A 470 26.48 -5.21 -18.95
CA TYR A 470 26.62 -6.39 -18.10
C TYR A 470 26.05 -7.66 -18.75
N LEU A 471 24.85 -7.56 -19.35
CA LEU A 471 24.20 -8.69 -20.01
C LEU A 471 24.87 -9.07 -21.34
N LYS A 472 25.36 -8.09 -22.10
CA LYS A 472 26.05 -8.31 -23.38
C LYS A 472 27.34 -9.10 -23.24
N GLN A 473 28.06 -8.99 -22.13
CA GLN A 473 29.28 -9.76 -21.87
C GLN A 473 29.08 -11.28 -21.94
N GLN A 474 27.86 -11.77 -21.72
CA GLN A 474 27.48 -13.18 -21.83
C GLN A 474 26.61 -13.47 -23.06
N GLY A 475 26.61 -12.58 -24.06
CA GLY A 475 25.83 -12.75 -25.29
C GLY A 475 24.32 -12.66 -25.10
N ILE A 476 23.82 -12.12 -23.97
CA ILE A 476 22.40 -12.00 -23.70
C ILE A 476 21.88 -10.72 -24.38
N LYS A 477 21.02 -10.88 -25.40
CA LYS A 477 20.36 -9.75 -26.06
C LYS A 477 19.31 -9.13 -25.13
N VAL A 478 19.38 -7.82 -24.96
CA VAL A 478 18.41 -7.03 -24.18
C VAL A 478 17.46 -6.31 -25.13
N ASN A 479 16.15 -6.38 -24.85
CA ASN A 479 15.15 -5.67 -25.65
C ASN A 479 14.98 -4.23 -25.14
N ALA A 480 14.79 -3.25 -26.03
CA ALA A 480 14.63 -1.84 -25.65
C ALA A 480 13.51 -1.59 -24.62
N GLY A 481 12.39 -2.33 -24.73
CA GLY A 481 11.30 -2.27 -23.74
C GLY A 481 11.66 -2.76 -22.34
N GLN A 482 12.75 -3.51 -22.18
CA GLN A 482 13.26 -3.94 -20.87
C GLN A 482 14.14 -2.86 -20.22
N LEU A 483 14.91 -2.11 -21.02
CA LEU A 483 15.82 -1.06 -20.56
C LEU A 483 15.10 0.16 -19.96
N VAL A 484 13.82 0.33 -20.29
CA VAL A 484 13.03 1.49 -19.83
C VAL A 484 12.23 1.20 -18.55
N ARG A 485 12.22 -0.07 -18.09
CA ARG A 485 11.66 -0.47 -16.78
C ARG A 485 12.70 -0.40 -15.66
N LEU A 486 13.98 -0.54 -16.02
CA LEU A 486 15.13 -0.27 -15.14
C LEU A 486 15.95 0.86 -15.73
N LEU A 487 15.79 2.08 -15.24
CA LEU A 487 16.52 3.24 -15.73
C LEU A 487 17.99 3.12 -15.36
N ASN A 488 18.85 2.95 -16.36
CA ASN A 488 20.30 2.87 -16.16
C ASN A 488 20.86 4.29 -16.19
N ILE A 489 21.36 4.78 -15.06
CA ILE A 489 21.81 6.17 -14.90
C ILE A 489 23.27 6.15 -14.43
N PRO A 490 24.21 6.69 -15.23
CA PRO A 490 25.57 6.95 -14.76
C PRO A 490 25.54 7.83 -13.52
N MET A 491 26.21 7.42 -12.45
CA MET A 491 26.30 8.20 -11.23
C MET A 491 27.39 9.27 -11.36
N LYS A 492 27.11 10.51 -10.94
CA LYS A 492 28.17 11.52 -10.78
C LYS A 492 28.73 11.50 -9.36
N ARG A 493 30.02 11.81 -9.24
CA ARG A 493 30.66 12.04 -7.94
C ARG A 493 29.97 13.20 -7.23
N ALA A 494 29.86 13.10 -5.92
CA ALA A 494 29.39 14.22 -5.10
C ALA A 494 30.34 15.41 -5.27
N THR A 495 29.75 16.60 -5.43
CA THR A 495 30.48 17.88 -5.57
C THR A 495 30.17 18.83 -4.42
N GLU A 496 28.99 18.69 -3.80
CA GLU A 496 28.57 19.52 -2.68
C GLU A 496 28.80 18.78 -1.35
N PHE A 497 29.75 19.27 -0.55
CA PHE A 497 30.15 18.61 0.71
C PHE A 497 29.61 19.29 1.98
N HIS A 498 28.90 20.42 1.83
CA HIS A 498 28.22 21.14 2.91
C HIS A 498 29.10 21.40 4.16
N GLY A 499 30.33 21.88 3.92
CA GLY A 499 31.30 22.22 4.97
C GLY A 499 32.19 21.07 5.42
N LEU A 500 32.05 19.86 4.85
CA LEU A 500 32.99 18.76 5.06
C LEU A 500 34.19 18.90 4.11
N VAL A 501 35.32 18.32 4.52
CA VAL A 501 36.64 18.54 3.89
C VAL A 501 36.69 18.01 2.46
N ASP A 502 36.17 16.81 2.23
CA ASP A 502 36.20 16.13 0.95
C ASP A 502 35.04 15.14 0.79
N GLY A 503 34.93 14.55 -0.41
CA GLY A 503 33.89 13.58 -0.73
C GLY A 503 33.97 12.30 0.10
N LYS A 504 35.15 11.91 0.60
CA LYS A 504 35.30 10.73 1.47
C LYS A 504 34.67 11.00 2.83
N THR A 505 35.03 12.13 3.45
CA THR A 505 34.48 12.57 4.74
C THR A 505 32.96 12.75 4.65
N HIS A 506 32.47 13.29 3.53
CA HIS A 506 31.03 13.39 3.24
C HIS A 506 30.35 12.02 3.18
N ALA A 507 30.90 11.07 2.42
CA ALA A 507 30.37 9.72 2.34
C ALA A 507 30.44 8.97 3.67
N ASP A 508 31.53 9.10 4.42
CA ASP A 508 31.72 8.45 5.73
C ASP A 508 30.72 8.99 6.77
N ALA A 509 30.51 10.31 6.80
CA ALA A 509 29.52 10.94 7.67
C ALA A 509 28.10 10.45 7.34
N LEU A 510 27.73 10.43 6.05
CA LEU A 510 26.43 9.91 5.61
C LEU A 510 26.24 8.44 5.98
N ASN A 511 27.24 7.57 5.70
CA ASN A 511 27.16 6.15 6.03
C ASN A 511 27.12 5.88 7.54
N ALA A 512 27.71 6.73 8.38
CA ALA A 512 27.57 6.65 9.83
C ALA A 512 26.17 7.10 10.28
N ASN A 513 25.65 8.19 9.73
CA ASN A 513 24.38 8.79 10.15
C ASN A 513 23.17 7.96 9.73
N VAL A 514 23.17 7.37 8.54
CA VAL A 514 22.08 6.48 8.08
C VAL A 514 21.93 5.22 8.94
N MET A 515 22.96 4.82 9.70
CA MET A 515 22.88 3.72 10.68
C MET A 515 22.34 4.17 12.04
N ARG A 516 22.27 5.49 12.30
CA ARG A 516 21.78 6.09 13.55
C ARG A 516 20.36 6.64 13.41
N TYR A 517 20.05 7.23 12.26
CA TYR A 517 18.80 7.91 11.98
C TYR A 517 18.13 7.27 10.77
N PHE A 518 17.07 6.50 11.02
CA PHE A 518 16.36 5.77 9.97
C PHE A 518 14.91 5.46 10.35
N GLY A 519 14.07 5.18 9.36
CA GLY A 519 12.65 4.81 9.49
C GLY A 519 11.69 5.98 9.73
N ALA A 520 12.12 7.03 10.43
CA ALA A 520 11.24 8.14 10.83
C ALA A 520 10.61 8.89 9.64
N VAL A 521 11.41 9.22 8.62
CA VAL A 521 10.93 9.92 7.41
C VAL A 521 9.85 9.12 6.71
N GLY A 522 10.02 7.80 6.59
CA GLY A 522 9.06 6.90 5.96
C GLY A 522 7.74 6.84 6.72
N VAL A 523 7.77 6.83 8.06
CA VAL A 523 6.54 6.87 8.89
C VAL A 523 5.78 8.18 8.70
N ASP A 524 6.47 9.33 8.75
CA ASP A 524 5.83 10.64 8.56
C ASP A 524 5.28 10.78 7.13
N TRP A 525 6.04 10.33 6.13
CA TRP A 525 5.63 10.32 4.73
C TRP A 525 4.38 9.46 4.50
N LEU A 526 4.36 8.22 5.01
CA LEU A 526 3.22 7.33 4.85
C LEU A 526 1.99 7.84 5.59
N THR A 527 2.17 8.38 6.80
CA THR A 527 1.10 9.04 7.58
C THR A 527 0.48 10.20 6.78
N TYR A 528 1.31 11.06 6.18
CA TYR A 528 0.85 12.13 5.30
C TYR A 528 0.04 11.56 4.12
N LEU A 529 0.56 10.55 3.42
CA LEU A 529 -0.12 9.96 2.27
C LEU A 529 -1.46 9.29 2.61
N VAL A 530 -1.55 8.65 3.77
CA VAL A 530 -2.77 8.02 4.26
C VAL A 530 -3.88 9.06 4.45
N GLN A 531 -3.52 10.26 4.93
CA GLN A 531 -4.44 11.37 5.17
C GLN A 531 -4.71 12.21 3.92
N ALA A 532 -3.82 12.18 2.93
CA ALA A 532 -3.93 12.98 1.72
C ALA A 532 -5.10 12.56 0.82
N GLU A 533 -5.79 13.56 0.26
CA GLU A 533 -6.82 13.35 -0.75
C GLU A 533 -6.19 12.81 -2.04
N LYS A 534 -6.60 11.62 -2.49
CA LYS A 534 -5.96 10.95 -3.63
C LYS A 534 -6.15 11.72 -4.95
N SER A 535 -7.24 12.48 -5.07
CA SER A 535 -7.49 13.38 -6.22
C SER A 535 -6.44 14.49 -6.29
N ALA A 536 -6.01 15.05 -5.15
CA ALA A 536 -4.99 16.09 -5.08
C ALA A 536 -3.61 15.52 -5.45
N LEU A 537 -3.28 14.29 -5.00
CA LEU A 537 -2.07 13.59 -5.41
C LEU A 537 -2.03 13.39 -6.94
N ARG A 538 -3.15 12.94 -7.53
CA ARG A 538 -3.30 12.77 -8.98
C ARG A 538 -3.15 14.10 -9.72
N ALA A 539 -3.80 15.16 -9.25
CA ALA A 539 -3.75 16.48 -9.88
C ALA A 539 -2.32 17.05 -9.92
N LEU A 540 -1.55 16.89 -8.83
CA LEU A 540 -0.15 17.30 -8.82
C LEU A 540 0.68 16.46 -9.79
N TYR A 541 0.51 15.13 -9.78
CA TYR A 541 1.22 14.24 -10.70
C TYR A 541 0.97 14.62 -12.17
N ASP A 542 -0.30 14.86 -12.55
CA ASP A 542 -0.66 15.24 -13.91
C ASP A 542 -0.07 16.60 -14.29
N LYS A 543 -0.03 17.56 -13.36
CA LYS A 543 0.60 18.87 -13.57
C LYS A 543 2.11 18.73 -13.80
N VAL A 544 2.81 17.98 -12.97
CA VAL A 544 4.27 17.74 -13.10
C VAL A 544 4.56 17.02 -14.42
N LYS A 545 3.77 15.99 -14.74
CA LYS A 545 3.86 15.22 -15.99
C LYS A 545 3.75 16.12 -17.21
N GLN A 546 2.74 16.99 -17.26
CA GLN A 546 2.55 17.93 -18.36
C GLN A 546 3.69 18.95 -18.45
N SER A 547 4.15 19.49 -17.32
CA SER A 547 5.26 20.45 -17.27
C SER A 547 6.54 19.83 -17.84
N ARG A 548 6.88 18.61 -17.42
CA ARG A 548 8.09 17.91 -17.88
C ARG A 548 8.00 17.49 -19.34
N LEU A 549 6.84 17.06 -19.81
CA LEU A 549 6.64 16.77 -21.24
C LEU A 549 6.85 18.00 -22.12
N LYS A 550 6.44 19.19 -21.68
CA LYS A 550 6.65 20.46 -22.41
C LYS A 550 8.12 20.91 -22.42
N SER A 551 8.92 20.45 -21.46
CA SER A 551 10.35 20.77 -21.40
C SER A 551 11.22 19.96 -22.37
N LEU A 552 10.66 18.88 -22.96
CA LEU A 552 11.36 18.06 -23.93
C LEU A 552 11.32 18.68 -25.33
N PRO A 553 12.37 18.51 -26.15
CA PRO A 553 12.33 18.84 -27.57
C PRO A 553 11.14 18.19 -28.30
N ASP A 554 10.48 18.89 -29.22
CA ASP A 554 9.29 18.41 -29.93
C ASP A 554 9.53 17.08 -30.66
N ASN A 555 10.73 16.90 -31.21
CA ASN A 555 11.19 15.72 -31.93
C ASN A 555 11.66 14.56 -31.04
N SER A 556 11.54 14.67 -29.71
CA SER A 556 11.93 13.59 -28.78
C SER A 556 11.17 12.30 -29.07
N GLU A 557 11.87 11.16 -29.01
CA GLU A 557 11.29 9.85 -29.26
C GLU A 557 10.13 9.56 -28.28
N PRO A 558 9.05 8.87 -28.72
CA PRO A 558 7.95 8.48 -27.83
C PRO A 558 8.39 7.76 -26.56
N GLN A 559 9.47 6.97 -26.64
CA GLN A 559 10.00 6.24 -25.49
C GLN A 559 10.67 7.15 -24.45
N ILE A 560 11.38 8.20 -24.89
CA ILE A 560 11.96 9.23 -24.01
C ILE A 560 10.84 10.02 -23.33
N LYS A 561 9.83 10.44 -24.11
CA LYS A 561 8.63 11.12 -23.58
C LYS A 561 7.95 10.27 -22.52
N ARG A 562 7.81 8.96 -22.75
CA ARG A 562 7.22 8.01 -21.81
C ARG A 562 8.03 7.90 -20.51
N VAL A 563 9.36 7.76 -20.58
CA VAL A 563 10.20 7.66 -19.38
C VAL A 563 10.16 8.95 -18.56
N MET A 564 10.26 10.11 -19.22
CA MET A 564 10.10 11.39 -18.53
C MET A 564 8.76 11.48 -17.80
N ALA A 565 7.68 11.13 -18.50
CA ALA A 565 6.31 11.32 -18.03
C ALA A 565 5.85 10.28 -17.00
N ASP A 566 6.37 9.04 -17.05
CA ASP A 566 5.92 7.94 -16.20
C ASP A 566 6.92 7.57 -15.08
N ARG A 567 8.15 8.09 -15.11
CA ARG A 567 9.19 7.78 -14.11
C ARG A 567 9.74 9.03 -13.44
N PHE A 568 10.37 9.92 -14.20
CA PHE A 568 10.96 11.13 -13.62
C PHE A 568 9.90 12.07 -13.04
N ALA A 569 8.77 12.25 -13.71
CA ALA A 569 7.64 13.02 -13.18
C ALA A 569 7.05 12.41 -11.89
N LEU A 570 7.04 11.07 -11.77
CA LEU A 570 6.56 10.39 -10.56
C LEU A 570 7.52 10.62 -9.38
N ILE A 571 8.83 10.46 -9.62
CA ILE A 571 9.88 10.72 -8.63
C ILE A 571 9.83 12.18 -8.17
N GLU A 572 9.73 13.11 -9.12
CA GLU A 572 9.63 14.54 -8.83
C GLU A 572 8.36 14.87 -8.04
N THR A 573 7.22 14.28 -8.40
CA THR A 573 5.96 14.44 -7.64
C THR A 573 6.12 13.99 -6.19
N ALA A 574 6.79 12.85 -5.97
CA ALA A 574 7.07 12.37 -4.61
C ALA A 574 7.93 13.37 -3.81
N LEU A 575 8.98 13.90 -4.43
CA LEU A 575 9.85 14.89 -3.81
C LEU A 575 9.12 16.21 -3.52
N LEU A 576 8.28 16.68 -4.44
CA LEU A 576 7.49 17.91 -4.26
C LEU A 576 6.45 17.77 -3.14
N LEU A 577 5.82 16.60 -3.00
CA LEU A 577 4.91 16.31 -1.89
C LEU A 577 5.64 16.21 -0.55
N ALA A 578 6.85 15.67 -0.55
CA ALA A 578 7.67 15.51 0.66
C ALA A 578 8.58 16.72 0.96
N LYS A 579 8.52 17.79 0.18
CA LYS A 579 9.50 18.90 0.23
C LYS A 579 9.61 19.52 1.63
N ASP A 580 8.49 19.64 2.35
CA ASP A 580 8.45 20.23 3.70
C ASP A 580 8.99 19.24 4.76
N ILE A 581 8.79 17.93 4.56
CA ILE A 581 9.37 16.86 5.39
C ILE A 581 10.89 16.83 5.21
N LEU A 582 11.37 16.95 3.96
CA LEU A 582 12.79 16.90 3.61
C LEU A 582 13.53 18.24 3.84
N GLN A 583 12.78 19.34 3.93
CA GLN A 583 13.28 20.72 3.91
C GLN A 583 14.09 21.05 2.65
N TRP A 584 13.62 20.59 1.50
CA TRP A 584 14.23 20.86 0.19
C TRP A 584 13.40 21.88 -0.60
N THR A 585 14.06 22.69 -1.44
CA THR A 585 13.34 23.65 -2.28
C THR A 585 12.85 23.01 -3.57
N GLU A 586 11.79 23.56 -4.17
CA GLU A 586 11.31 23.13 -5.49
C GLU A 586 12.40 23.24 -6.57
N GLN A 587 13.29 24.23 -6.43
CA GLN A 587 14.40 24.44 -7.36
C GLN A 587 15.44 23.32 -7.25
N ASP A 588 15.82 22.93 -6.03
CA ASP A 588 16.79 21.84 -5.81
C ASP A 588 16.25 20.52 -6.36
N ILE A 589 14.97 20.24 -6.12
CA ILE A 589 14.26 19.07 -6.63
C ILE A 589 14.28 19.08 -8.17
N SER A 590 13.86 20.19 -8.79
CA SER A 590 13.82 20.34 -10.25
C SER A 590 15.20 20.18 -10.89
N ASN A 591 16.23 20.77 -10.29
CA ASN A 591 17.62 20.66 -10.75
C ASN A 591 18.10 19.20 -10.70
N ALA A 592 17.86 18.49 -9.60
CA ALA A 592 18.28 17.10 -9.45
C ALA A 592 17.59 16.18 -10.47
N ILE A 593 16.28 16.34 -10.68
CA ILE A 593 15.52 15.54 -11.65
C ILE A 593 16.03 15.80 -13.08
N THR A 594 16.24 17.07 -13.44
CA THR A 594 16.76 17.45 -14.74
C THR A 594 18.16 16.88 -14.98
N ALA A 595 19.06 16.98 -13.99
CA ALA A 595 20.41 16.45 -14.08
C ALA A 595 20.42 14.93 -14.30
N ASN A 596 19.67 14.16 -13.51
CA ASN A 596 19.62 12.70 -13.68
C ASN A 596 18.91 12.26 -14.97
N PHE A 597 17.89 13.00 -15.42
CA PHE A 597 17.27 12.75 -16.71
C PHE A 597 18.27 12.95 -17.85
N ASN A 598 19.09 14.00 -17.77
CA ASN A 598 20.12 14.28 -18.77
C ASN A 598 21.19 13.16 -18.79
N GLU A 599 21.65 12.69 -17.63
CA GLU A 599 22.56 11.53 -17.58
C GLU A 599 21.94 10.27 -18.19
N TRP A 600 20.68 10.00 -17.85
CA TRP A 600 19.94 8.86 -18.38
C TRP A 600 19.78 8.94 -19.91
N VAL A 601 19.32 10.07 -20.45
CA VAL A 601 19.04 10.21 -21.88
C VAL A 601 20.34 10.26 -22.71
N ASN A 602 21.44 10.79 -22.14
CA ASN A 602 22.74 10.76 -22.80
C ASN A 602 23.29 9.32 -22.89
N ALA A 603 23.13 8.50 -21.85
CA ALA A 603 23.52 7.09 -21.88
C ALA A 603 22.55 6.21 -22.71
N TYR A 604 21.26 6.55 -22.72
CA TYR A 604 20.25 5.84 -23.50
C TYR A 604 20.29 6.21 -24.99
N GLY A 605 20.68 7.44 -25.31
CA GLY A 605 20.61 8.05 -26.63
C GLY A 605 19.30 8.82 -26.86
N TRP A 606 19.41 10.03 -27.42
CA TRP A 606 18.27 10.86 -27.83
C TRP A 606 17.46 10.26 -29.00
N HIS A 607 18.07 9.31 -29.70
CA HIS A 607 17.52 8.61 -30.84
C HIS A 607 17.53 7.10 -30.57
N SER A 608 16.57 6.39 -31.14
CA SER A 608 16.43 4.94 -31.00
C SER A 608 17.77 4.23 -31.20
N LYS A 609 18.26 3.51 -30.17
CA LYS A 609 19.46 2.64 -30.28
C LYS A 609 19.40 1.70 -31.48
N LYS A 610 18.17 1.29 -31.88
CA LYS A 610 17.95 0.50 -33.08
C LYS A 610 18.31 1.27 -34.35
N HIS A 611 17.99 2.57 -34.41
CA HIS A 611 18.35 3.42 -35.55
C HIS A 611 19.86 3.64 -35.61
N THR A 612 20.50 3.96 -34.48
CA THR A 612 21.97 4.09 -34.41
C THR A 612 22.66 2.80 -34.84
N GLN A 613 22.21 1.63 -34.36
CA GLN A 613 22.73 0.33 -34.79
C GLN A 613 22.55 0.08 -36.30
N ILE A 614 21.40 0.47 -36.88
CA ILE A 614 21.18 0.35 -38.33
C ILE A 614 22.17 1.23 -39.11
N ILE A 615 22.39 2.47 -38.64
CA ILE A 615 23.32 3.42 -39.25
C ILE A 615 24.76 2.89 -39.17
N GLU A 616 25.22 2.51 -37.97
CA GLU A 616 26.56 1.95 -37.74
C GLU A 616 26.78 0.66 -38.53
N GLN A 617 25.79 -0.24 -38.56
CA GLN A 617 25.86 -1.49 -39.30
C GLN A 617 26.04 -1.25 -40.80
N VAL A 618 25.22 -0.40 -41.40
CA VAL A 618 25.28 -0.14 -42.85
C VAL A 618 26.53 0.67 -43.20
N ASN A 619 26.87 1.69 -42.42
CA ASN A 619 28.06 2.50 -42.65
C ASN A 619 29.34 1.65 -42.49
N GLY A 620 29.42 0.83 -41.44
CA GLY A 620 30.53 -0.10 -41.23
C GLY A 620 30.65 -1.14 -42.33
N TRP A 621 29.53 -1.68 -42.82
CA TRP A 621 29.53 -2.55 -44.00
C TRP A 621 30.05 -1.82 -45.25
N LEU A 622 29.63 -0.56 -45.49
CA LEU A 622 30.15 0.21 -46.63
C LEU A 622 31.65 0.45 -46.51
N LEU A 623 32.16 0.90 -45.36
CA LEU A 623 33.59 1.14 -45.12
C LEU A 623 34.46 -0.09 -45.38
N VAL A 624 34.02 -1.27 -44.94
CA VAL A 624 34.77 -2.53 -45.14
C VAL A 624 34.77 -2.97 -46.61
N ASN A 625 33.71 -2.66 -47.36
CA ASN A 625 33.51 -3.18 -48.71
C ASN A 625 33.78 -2.17 -49.84
N ALA A 626 33.93 -0.87 -49.51
CA ALA A 626 34.01 0.25 -50.46
C ALA A 626 35.08 0.05 -51.55
N ASP A 627 36.29 -0.36 -51.17
CA ASP A 627 37.44 -0.46 -52.08
C ASP A 627 37.58 -1.84 -52.74
N THR A 628 36.82 -2.84 -52.30
CA THR A 628 37.04 -4.25 -52.70
C THR A 628 35.89 -4.87 -53.49
N ARG A 629 34.66 -4.36 -53.34
CA ARG A 629 33.46 -4.98 -53.92
C ARG A 629 32.69 -4.09 -54.90
N PHE A 630 33.16 -2.88 -55.16
CA PHE A 630 32.50 -1.94 -56.06
C PHE A 630 33.34 -1.67 -57.31
N GLU A 631 32.74 -1.84 -58.48
CA GLU A 631 33.37 -1.46 -59.74
C GLU A 631 33.27 0.04 -59.95
N GLU A 632 34.38 0.69 -60.28
CA GLU A 632 34.43 2.13 -60.46
C GLU A 632 33.77 2.59 -61.76
N PHE A 633 33.02 3.67 -61.68
CA PHE A 633 32.42 4.33 -62.83
C PHE A 633 32.67 5.84 -62.80
N PRO A 634 33.23 6.43 -63.88
CA PRO A 634 33.76 5.76 -65.07
C PRO A 634 34.97 4.86 -64.74
N PRO A 635 35.21 3.77 -65.51
CA PRO A 635 36.30 2.85 -65.23
C PRO A 635 37.66 3.49 -65.58
N ASP A 636 38.61 3.46 -64.65
CA ASP A 636 40.01 3.91 -64.87
C ASP A 636 40.84 2.89 -65.68
N GLY A 637 40.30 1.70 -65.93
CA GLY A 637 40.96 0.65 -66.72
C GLY A 637 42.10 -0.09 -66.00
N THR A 638 42.46 0.35 -64.79
CA THR A 638 43.48 -0.26 -63.92
C THR A 638 42.89 -1.24 -62.90
N GLN A 639 41.57 -1.20 -62.69
CA GLN A 639 40.87 -2.02 -61.69
C GLN A 639 40.82 -3.51 -62.09
N LYS A 640 41.21 -4.39 -61.17
CA LYS A 640 41.15 -5.85 -61.37
C LYS A 640 39.71 -6.37 -61.34
N PRO A 641 39.39 -7.51 -61.99
CA PRO A 641 38.08 -8.13 -61.92
C PRO A 641 37.66 -8.45 -60.47
N ILE A 642 36.45 -8.04 -60.09
CA ILE A 642 35.90 -8.22 -58.74
C ILE A 642 35.08 -9.52 -58.69
N SER A 643 35.52 -10.49 -57.88
CA SER A 643 34.88 -11.82 -57.78
C SER A 643 33.55 -11.83 -57.01
N ASN A 644 33.38 -10.95 -56.02
CA ASN A 644 32.16 -10.82 -55.21
C ASN A 644 31.59 -9.40 -55.28
N LYS A 645 31.17 -9.00 -56.48
CA LYS A 645 30.72 -7.63 -56.75
C LYS A 645 29.43 -7.28 -56.01
N ALA A 646 29.48 -6.25 -55.17
CA ALA A 646 28.35 -5.70 -54.44
C ALA A 646 27.60 -4.60 -55.21
N GLY A 647 28.25 -3.95 -56.16
CA GLY A 647 27.70 -2.78 -56.83
C GLY A 647 28.68 -1.99 -57.69
N TYR A 648 28.39 -0.70 -57.86
CA TYR A 648 29.23 0.26 -58.56
C TYR A 648 29.52 1.48 -57.67
N ARG A 649 30.75 2.03 -57.73
CA ARG A 649 31.13 3.31 -57.11
C ARG A 649 31.14 4.40 -58.19
N LEU A 650 30.44 5.50 -57.93
CA LEU A 650 30.45 6.71 -58.74
C LEU A 650 31.62 7.57 -58.28
N VAL A 651 32.71 7.58 -59.04
CA VAL A 651 33.96 8.26 -58.64
C VAL A 651 33.75 9.77 -58.51
N GLU A 652 32.86 10.36 -59.31
CA GLU A 652 32.60 11.80 -59.35
C GLU A 652 31.87 12.32 -58.09
N ASP A 653 30.97 11.52 -57.51
CA ASP A 653 30.09 11.92 -56.40
C ASP A 653 30.41 11.19 -55.08
N ASP A 654 31.37 10.26 -55.11
CA ASP A 654 31.68 9.31 -54.04
C ASP A 654 30.47 8.53 -53.48
N ARG A 655 29.57 8.15 -54.40
CA ARG A 655 28.34 7.40 -54.09
C ARG A 655 28.38 5.99 -54.61
N TYR A 656 27.58 5.11 -54.01
CA TYR A 656 27.60 3.68 -54.29
C TYR A 656 26.21 3.20 -54.70
N PHE A 657 26.12 2.59 -55.88
CA PHE A 657 24.96 1.77 -56.25
C PHE A 657 25.16 0.35 -55.73
N VAL A 658 24.44 -0.02 -54.66
CA VAL A 658 24.47 -1.37 -54.10
C VAL A 658 23.34 -2.23 -54.68
N PHE A 659 23.66 -3.43 -55.14
CA PHE A 659 22.65 -4.37 -55.63
C PHE A 659 21.63 -4.71 -54.54
N LYS A 660 20.37 -4.86 -54.95
CA LYS A 660 19.25 -5.06 -54.03
C LYS A 660 19.47 -6.23 -53.06
N SER A 661 19.82 -7.41 -53.57
CA SER A 661 20.03 -8.60 -52.72
C SER A 661 21.21 -8.42 -51.78
N VAL A 662 22.31 -7.86 -52.25
CA VAL A 662 23.51 -7.63 -51.42
C VAL A 662 23.21 -6.66 -50.29
N PHE A 663 22.53 -5.55 -50.59
CA PHE A 663 22.15 -4.58 -49.56
C PHE A 663 21.17 -5.17 -48.54
N GLU A 664 20.19 -5.96 -48.99
CA GLU A 664 19.15 -6.52 -48.13
C GLU A 664 19.61 -7.72 -47.30
N ASP A 665 20.44 -8.59 -47.88
CA ASP A 665 20.87 -9.84 -47.26
C ASP A 665 22.15 -9.66 -46.42
N GLU A 666 23.01 -8.70 -46.79
CA GLU A 666 24.29 -8.46 -46.11
C GLU A 666 24.28 -7.15 -45.32
N ALA A 667 24.11 -5.99 -45.98
CA ALA A 667 24.20 -4.70 -45.28
C ALA A 667 23.09 -4.53 -44.24
N LEU A 668 21.87 -5.01 -44.54
CA LEU A 668 20.69 -4.99 -43.66
C LEU A 668 20.47 -6.30 -42.89
N GLN A 669 21.48 -7.17 -42.79
CA GLN A 669 21.32 -8.48 -42.16
C GLN A 669 20.67 -8.36 -40.76
N GLY A 670 19.56 -9.09 -40.56
CA GLY A 670 18.81 -9.10 -39.30
C GLY A 670 17.89 -7.88 -39.06
N GLN A 671 17.82 -6.93 -39.99
CA GLN A 671 16.96 -5.74 -39.92
C GLN A 671 15.76 -5.84 -40.87
N THR A 672 14.63 -5.26 -40.47
CA THR A 672 13.43 -5.20 -41.32
C THR A 672 13.48 -3.95 -42.21
N LYS A 673 13.24 -4.10 -43.53
CA LYS A 673 13.41 -3.03 -44.53
C LYS A 673 12.53 -1.81 -44.26
N GLU A 674 11.30 -2.05 -43.81
CA GLU A 674 10.31 -1.02 -43.49
C GLU A 674 10.79 -0.11 -42.35
N VAL A 675 11.69 -0.61 -41.49
CA VAL A 675 12.29 0.14 -40.39
C VAL A 675 13.63 0.75 -40.81
N ALA A 676 14.48 0.00 -41.51
CA ALA A 676 15.85 0.44 -41.81
C ALA A 676 15.93 1.52 -42.90
N LEU A 677 15.15 1.39 -43.99
CA LEU A 677 15.25 2.32 -45.11
C LEU A 677 14.88 3.77 -44.74
N PRO A 678 13.79 4.05 -43.98
CA PRO A 678 13.51 5.42 -43.52
C PRO A 678 14.62 6.01 -42.63
N VAL A 679 15.23 5.17 -41.79
CA VAL A 679 16.32 5.58 -40.89
C VAL A 679 17.54 6.00 -41.68
N LEU A 680 17.96 5.19 -42.65
CA LEU A 680 19.12 5.46 -43.49
C LEU A 680 18.91 6.69 -44.38
N VAL A 681 17.67 6.95 -44.83
CA VAL A 681 17.36 8.20 -45.53
C VAL A 681 17.51 9.41 -44.61
N LYS A 682 16.98 9.32 -43.38
CA LYS A 682 17.08 10.42 -42.42
C LYS A 682 18.54 10.70 -42.02
N ALA A 683 19.36 9.66 -41.98
CA ALA A 683 20.78 9.74 -41.66
C ALA A 683 21.67 10.16 -42.85
N GLY A 684 21.10 10.40 -44.04
CA GLY A 684 21.87 10.77 -45.23
C GLY A 684 22.52 9.59 -45.97
N ILE A 685 22.69 8.42 -45.34
CA ILE A 685 23.30 7.24 -45.98
C ILE A 685 22.54 6.80 -47.24
N LEU A 686 21.20 6.84 -47.25
CA LEU A 686 20.39 6.30 -48.36
C LEU A 686 19.64 7.41 -49.10
N HIS A 687 19.72 7.43 -50.43
CA HIS A 687 18.95 8.36 -51.26
C HIS A 687 17.62 7.75 -51.73
N LYS A 688 16.53 8.52 -51.60
CA LYS A 688 15.20 8.11 -52.10
C LYS A 688 15.21 7.92 -53.62
N GLY A 689 14.37 7.01 -54.10
CA GLY A 689 14.10 6.80 -55.52
C GLY A 689 12.92 7.61 -56.02
N GLU A 690 12.89 7.88 -57.33
CA GLU A 690 11.92 8.79 -57.97
C GLU A 690 10.58 8.11 -58.39
N GLY A 691 10.41 6.81 -58.14
CA GLY A 691 9.30 6.03 -58.72
C GLY A 691 8.20 5.62 -57.73
N ASN A 692 6.93 5.81 -58.10
CA ASN A 692 5.77 5.26 -57.39
C ASN A 692 5.88 3.71 -57.32
N GLY A 693 5.95 3.17 -56.10
CA GLY A 693 6.09 1.72 -55.82
C GLY A 693 7.51 1.24 -55.50
N TYR A 694 8.54 2.08 -55.66
CA TYR A 694 9.95 1.74 -55.37
C TYR A 694 10.67 2.93 -54.73
N ALA A 695 10.14 3.43 -53.63
CA ALA A 695 10.53 4.71 -53.01
C ALA A 695 12.00 4.82 -52.57
N TYR A 696 12.73 3.70 -52.51
CA TYR A 696 14.13 3.64 -52.05
C TYR A 696 15.10 3.06 -53.09
N LEU A 697 14.60 2.68 -54.27
CA LEU A 697 15.40 2.05 -55.32
C LEU A 697 15.47 2.92 -56.57
N GLN A 698 16.69 3.19 -57.03
CA GLN A 698 16.96 3.97 -58.22
C GLN A 698 17.36 3.08 -59.40
N ARG A 699 16.97 3.48 -60.61
CA ARG A 699 17.45 2.79 -61.83
C ARG A 699 18.84 3.29 -62.16
N MET A 700 19.82 2.39 -62.22
CA MET A 700 21.16 2.76 -62.66
C MET A 700 21.15 3.39 -64.07
N PRO A 701 22.01 4.39 -64.33
CA PRO A 701 22.18 4.97 -65.66
C PRO A 701 22.55 3.91 -66.69
N ARG A 702 22.08 4.06 -67.95
CA ARG A 702 22.39 3.12 -69.05
C ARG A 702 23.89 2.92 -69.27
N LYS A 703 24.70 3.95 -69.00
CA LYS A 703 26.15 3.93 -69.15
C LYS A 703 26.84 3.01 -68.14
N ILE A 704 26.25 2.82 -66.95
CA ILE A 704 26.77 1.97 -65.87
C ILE A 704 26.24 0.54 -66.03
N ASN A 705 24.94 0.43 -66.31
CA ASN A 705 24.27 -0.84 -66.47
C ASN A 705 23.29 -0.77 -67.66
N PRO A 706 23.57 -1.45 -68.79
CA PRO A 706 22.71 -1.41 -69.97
C PRO A 706 21.27 -1.85 -69.70
N LYS A 707 21.07 -2.77 -68.75
CA LYS A 707 19.76 -3.29 -68.32
C LYS A 707 19.02 -2.33 -67.38
N ARG A 708 19.66 -1.25 -66.91
CA ARG A 708 19.14 -0.28 -65.94
C ARG A 708 18.54 -0.94 -64.69
N THR A 709 19.22 -1.96 -64.17
CA THR A 709 18.78 -2.67 -62.96
C THR A 709 18.59 -1.68 -61.81
N ARG A 710 17.59 -1.92 -60.96
CA ARG A 710 17.33 -1.10 -59.78
C ARG A 710 18.32 -1.46 -58.66
N ALA A 711 18.86 -0.44 -58.00
CA ALA A 711 19.83 -0.56 -56.91
C ALA A 711 19.54 0.49 -55.82
N TYR A 712 20.08 0.28 -54.62
CA TYR A 712 20.10 1.30 -53.57
C TYR A 712 21.24 2.26 -53.87
N LEU A 713 20.98 3.57 -53.85
CA LEU A 713 22.03 4.58 -53.97
C LEU A 713 22.38 5.04 -52.56
N VAL A 714 23.61 4.82 -52.14
CA VAL A 714 24.08 5.12 -50.78
C VAL A 714 25.38 5.90 -50.78
N GLU A 715 25.65 6.61 -49.69
CA GLU A 715 26.90 7.32 -49.42
C GLU A 715 27.44 6.96 -48.03
N ILE A 716 28.76 7.03 -47.88
CA ILE A 716 29.43 6.80 -46.60
C ILE A 716 29.27 8.06 -45.76
N LEU A 717 28.90 7.91 -44.49
CA LEU A 717 28.87 9.03 -43.55
C LEU A 717 30.29 9.50 -43.26
N ASN A 718 30.61 10.75 -43.62
CA ASN A 718 31.84 11.41 -43.20
C ASN A 718 31.66 12.01 -41.79
N GLU A 719 32.52 11.62 -40.86
CA GLU A 719 32.48 12.05 -39.45
C GLU A 719 32.67 13.57 -39.25
N ASP A 720 33.15 14.30 -40.27
CA ASP A 720 33.36 15.76 -40.23
C ASP A 720 32.07 16.61 -40.39
N SER A 721 30.91 15.96 -40.51
CA SER A 721 29.61 16.63 -40.63
C SER A 721 28.78 16.36 -39.36
N GLU A 722 29.20 16.94 -38.24
CA GLU A 722 28.42 16.87 -36.99
C GLU A 722 27.05 17.58 -37.14
N VAL A 723 26.01 16.84 -36.74
CA VAL A 723 24.62 17.28 -36.52
C VAL A 723 24.40 17.53 -35.04
#